data_AF-A0A6L7TI75-F1
#
_entry.id   AF-A0A6L7TI75-F1
#
_cell.length_a   1.000
_cell.length_b   1.000
_cell.length_c   1.000
_cell.angle_alpha   90.00
_cell.angle_beta   90.00
_cell.angle_gamma   90.00
#
_symmetry.space_group_name_H-M   'P 1'
#
loop_
_entity.id
_entity.type
_entity.pdbx_description
1 polymer ?
#
loop_
_entity_poly.entity_id
_entity_poly.type
_entity_poly.pdbx_seq_one_letter_code
_entity_poly.pdbx_strand_id
1 'polypeptide(L)'
;MTDSSNSSYDVAIVGAGPVGSLCALAHARKGARVALLEANPKAAGRLAGEWLHPPAVRMLQENGVSLDACPHSSQGNGFVVFPDDRSEPIVLPYSSGALGMTCEHSELVSTLHDAMEDNSQVQFYQGARVQNIENGRITYSIDGTQNSLVTDRVIGADGRASIVRKSLGLPPERLTCSRMIGVVAEGIDLPHEGYGHVILGGPGPILIFRLGENTVRIIVDVPLDHWTPRDRVAMLTESYAYLLPESVREAFVRALEAGEFQAAGNELQLRATYGTSHRVLIGDAAGHYHPLTAIGLTLGFSDALSLAAQPDFRVFAAKRIEAVRLPERLALCLYETFADYRPEIVAIRQATYRRWRSSSKVRGQTMKLLACEDMSLTRLGLTSFRIVVRAIASTLPKSLNLDAWRRAREVTKALLSRVGHLLVAIRNLRLTSKAPLGKNTRLWASWSRSLLTSVQPQDHKSRPTNSTDPMTPSSARDAMRRATDRLVDMQRADGSWEGEMVWCPMLTAQYVILSFIMNEKLDPRRRRLVLRQFEHTRLPEGLWGLHEHSHPYLFVTTLVYVAVRLLGVDKDDPLIAKAGQFLQTEDILGIPSWGKFWLALLNLYDWKGLNSVLPELWRVPRWVPLHPSKWYCHTRLIYMAMSVVYSSRFQTPVTPLITALQIELFGEDFDRVKFARGRTRLRKEDVFKPPTIRLRVVFLLGRVLEKIHGKNFRAKCVQTLVEQIRWELKNSDHTSISPVSGFLNILALWLQDPEDENCRRALARIEGWIWEDDAKGTRITGARSASWDTGFALQALSELPDSVAVKNAVDLGTEFLASQQIRESFDGFEAAYRSDPKGGWCFAGRWHGWPVSDCTAEAVLGLLETRTSALNDEALRESIEFMLRSQNKDGGFGSYEARRSTYGLEWLNPAEMFGESMTEKSFVECTASCMAALALSRQRLPSDVAEKAQLAISRGKSWLRKAQRSDGSWRGVWGVQFIYGTLFGIKGLRAAGSDPSDPSIRLACRWLLDRQQADGGWGEHHSGCVKGCYVAHDESQVIQTAWALIALLKAGESNWSAITRGIKFLVDNQLDDGTWNRQDMLGVFFRTALLDYELYRQYFPLHALSLYEQRRITRRNIHTMSEGLSEVTEVEATIPNTSKRAIGASVAATPVFARGPENLE
;
A
#
# COMPACT_ATOMS: atom_id res chain seq x y z
N MET A 1 40.24 16.01 65.38
CA MET A 1 41.18 14.96 64.99
C MET A 1 40.92 13.76 65.89
N THR A 2 40.08 12.86 65.42
CA THR A 2 39.84 11.52 65.97
C THR A 2 40.08 10.58 64.79
N ASP A 3 40.92 9.58 65.02
CA ASP A 3 41.46 8.64 64.04
C ASP A 3 40.32 7.87 63.34
N SER A 4 39.99 8.22 62.09
CA SER A 4 39.05 7.46 61.28
C SER A 4 39.78 6.26 60.71
N SER A 5 39.57 5.09 61.32
CA SER A 5 40.08 3.79 60.90
C SER A 5 40.10 3.62 59.38
N ASN A 6 41.30 3.48 58.80
CA ASN A 6 41.52 3.02 57.41
C ASN A 6 40.87 1.63 57.25
N SER A 7 39.59 1.61 56.86
CA SER A 7 38.88 0.37 56.57
C SER A 7 39.37 -0.15 55.22
N SER A 8 40.31 -1.10 55.26
CA SER A 8 40.77 -1.83 54.07
C SER A 8 39.72 -2.87 53.68
N TYR A 9 39.34 -2.90 52.40
CA TYR A 9 38.39 -3.85 51.81
C TYR A 9 39.08 -4.71 50.75
N ASP A 10 38.81 -6.01 50.73
CA ASP A 10 39.34 -6.89 49.68
C ASP A 10 38.76 -6.51 48.31
N VAL A 11 37.48 -6.12 48.28
CA VAL A 11 36.76 -5.76 47.07
C VAL A 11 35.85 -4.57 47.33
N ALA A 12 35.89 -3.55 46.48
CA ALA A 12 34.88 -2.51 46.42
C ALA A 12 34.07 -2.59 45.13
N ILE A 13 32.74 -2.67 45.26
CA ILE A 13 31.79 -2.79 44.16
C ILE A 13 31.04 -1.47 44.01
N VAL A 14 31.14 -0.87 42.84
CA VAL A 14 30.47 0.39 42.51
C VAL A 14 29.19 0.07 41.73
N GLY A 15 28.04 0.35 42.34
CA GLY A 15 26.69 0.04 41.87
C GLY A 15 26.06 -1.15 42.61
N ALA A 16 24.92 -0.92 43.27
CA ALA A 16 24.13 -1.93 43.98
C ALA A 16 22.83 -2.32 43.25
N GLY A 17 22.87 -2.30 41.91
CA GLY A 17 21.86 -2.96 41.09
C GLY A 17 21.97 -4.49 41.18
N PRO A 18 21.13 -5.27 40.48
CA PRO A 18 21.03 -6.72 40.71
C PRO A 18 22.36 -7.47 40.57
N VAL A 19 23.15 -7.10 39.56
CA VAL A 19 24.46 -7.72 39.29
C VAL A 19 25.48 -7.37 40.36
N GLY A 20 25.50 -6.13 40.83
CA GLY A 20 26.42 -5.66 41.86
C GLY A 20 26.12 -6.30 43.22
N SER A 21 24.84 -6.36 43.60
CA SER A 21 24.38 -7.01 44.84
C SER A 21 24.71 -8.50 44.86
N LEU A 22 24.42 -9.24 43.77
CA LEU A 22 24.80 -10.65 43.68
C LEU A 22 26.33 -10.84 43.73
N CYS A 23 27.09 -9.94 43.11
CA CYS A 23 28.56 -9.96 43.17
C CYS A 23 29.07 -9.76 44.60
N ALA A 24 28.49 -8.81 45.35
CA ALA A 24 28.83 -8.57 46.74
C ALA A 24 28.57 -9.81 47.60
N LEU A 25 27.37 -10.40 47.47
CA LEU A 25 27.00 -11.63 48.18
C LEU A 25 27.94 -12.81 47.85
N ALA A 26 28.29 -12.98 46.57
CA ALA A 26 29.16 -14.07 46.12
C ALA A 26 30.60 -13.93 46.64
N HIS A 27 31.14 -12.71 46.68
CA HIS A 27 32.46 -12.44 47.25
C HIS A 27 32.46 -12.57 48.78
N ALA A 28 31.44 -12.05 49.45
CA ALA A 28 31.28 -12.15 50.91
C ALA A 28 31.22 -13.61 51.39
N ARG A 29 30.50 -14.48 50.67
CA ARG A 29 30.45 -15.93 50.96
C ARG A 29 31.76 -16.66 50.75
N LYS A 30 32.69 -16.08 49.99
CA LYS A 30 34.07 -16.58 49.85
C LYS A 30 35.01 -16.01 50.92
N GLY A 31 34.48 -15.25 51.87
CA GLY A 31 35.22 -14.67 52.99
C GLY A 31 35.87 -13.32 52.69
N ALA A 32 35.55 -12.68 51.56
CA ALA A 32 36.07 -11.35 51.24
C ALA A 32 35.27 -10.26 51.97
N ARG A 33 35.96 -9.25 52.51
CA ARG A 33 35.35 -8.04 53.04
C ARG A 33 35.00 -7.09 51.91
N VAL A 34 33.71 -6.83 51.71
CA VAL A 34 33.18 -6.11 50.55
C VAL A 34 32.65 -4.73 50.93
N ALA A 35 33.05 -3.69 50.20
CA ALA A 35 32.38 -2.39 50.22
C ALA A 35 31.44 -2.29 49.01
N LEU A 36 30.14 -2.11 49.22
CA LEU A 36 29.16 -1.91 48.15
C LEU A 36 28.70 -0.45 48.15
N LEU A 37 28.93 0.29 47.06
CA LEU A 37 28.62 1.72 46.96
C LEU A 37 27.48 1.97 45.97
N GLU A 38 26.39 2.61 46.39
CA GLU A 38 25.25 2.95 45.53
C GLU A 38 24.96 4.46 45.55
N ALA A 39 25.00 5.09 44.38
CA ALA A 39 24.83 6.53 44.25
C ALA A 39 23.37 6.99 44.29
N ASN A 40 22.44 6.16 43.81
CA ASN A 40 21.01 6.46 43.78
C ASN A 40 20.18 5.16 43.97
N PRO A 41 19.76 4.86 45.21
CA PRO A 41 18.93 3.69 45.51
C PRO A 41 17.58 3.68 44.75
N LYS A 42 17.06 4.85 44.38
CA LYS A 42 15.82 4.99 43.61
C LYS A 42 15.98 4.66 42.12
N ALA A 43 17.21 4.42 41.64
CA ALA A 43 17.48 4.08 40.24
C ALA A 43 16.87 2.74 39.80
N ALA A 44 16.38 1.93 40.74
CA ALA A 44 15.72 0.66 40.48
C ALA A 44 14.30 0.79 39.89
N GLY A 45 13.63 1.95 40.01
CA GLY A 45 12.28 2.19 39.47
C GLY A 45 12.20 2.46 37.96
N ARG A 46 13.25 2.15 37.19
CA ARG A 46 13.32 2.37 35.74
C ARG A 46 12.93 1.11 34.96
N LEU A 47 12.42 1.29 33.74
CA LEU A 47 12.22 0.19 32.79
C LEU A 47 13.54 -0.55 32.52
N ALA A 48 13.65 -1.77 33.03
CA ALA A 48 14.87 -2.58 33.00
C ALA A 48 14.55 -4.07 32.91
N GLY A 49 15.52 -4.93 33.26
CA GLY A 49 15.33 -6.39 33.17
C GLY A 49 14.32 -6.89 34.20
N GLU A 50 13.15 -7.30 33.71
CA GLU A 50 12.02 -7.83 34.49
C GLU A 50 11.74 -9.32 34.16
N TRP A 51 12.42 -9.90 33.19
CA TRP A 51 12.31 -11.32 32.82
C TRP A 51 13.65 -12.04 33.04
N LEU A 52 13.61 -13.11 33.83
CA LEU A 52 14.75 -13.95 34.18
C LEU A 52 14.61 -15.33 33.52
N HIS A 53 15.59 -15.68 32.69
CA HIS A 53 15.68 -17.03 32.14
C HIS A 53 16.02 -18.07 33.23
N PRO A 54 15.69 -19.37 33.01
CA PRO A 54 15.95 -20.41 34.00
C PRO A 54 17.37 -20.45 34.58
N PRO A 55 18.46 -20.21 33.82
CA PRO A 55 19.79 -20.15 34.42
C PRO A 55 19.98 -19.01 35.42
N ALA A 56 19.37 -17.84 35.19
CA ALA A 56 19.44 -16.72 36.13
C ALA A 56 18.68 -17.02 37.43
N VAL A 57 17.51 -17.65 37.33
CA VAL A 57 16.72 -18.11 38.49
C VAL A 57 17.52 -19.11 39.31
N ARG A 58 18.12 -20.13 38.67
CA ARG A 58 19.00 -21.10 39.35
C ARG A 58 20.18 -20.43 40.04
N MET A 59 20.85 -19.47 39.37
CA MET A 59 21.98 -18.73 39.95
C MET A 59 21.58 -17.97 41.23
N LEU A 60 20.37 -17.41 41.28
CA LEU A 60 19.87 -16.73 42.48
C LEU A 60 19.54 -17.72 43.59
N GLN A 61 18.82 -18.81 43.28
CA GLN A 61 18.46 -19.86 44.24
C GLN A 61 19.69 -20.55 44.85
N GLU A 62 20.68 -20.93 44.03
CA GLU A 62 21.96 -21.49 44.48
C GLU A 62 22.74 -20.51 45.37
N ASN A 63 22.47 -19.22 45.22
CA ASN A 63 23.02 -18.17 46.07
C ASN A 63 22.01 -17.69 47.15
N GLY A 64 21.05 -18.51 47.54
CA GLY A 64 20.17 -18.28 48.69
C GLY A 64 19.24 -17.08 48.54
N VAL A 65 18.97 -16.63 47.32
CA VAL A 65 18.02 -15.55 47.01
C VAL A 65 16.77 -16.20 46.42
N SER A 66 15.68 -16.20 47.17
CA SER A 66 14.40 -16.74 46.71
C SER A 66 13.55 -15.64 46.08
N LEU A 67 13.12 -15.87 44.83
CA LEU A 67 12.24 -14.95 44.11
C LEU A 67 10.75 -15.18 44.43
N ASP A 68 10.39 -16.29 45.08
CA ASP A 68 9.02 -16.53 45.56
C ASP A 68 8.62 -15.53 46.66
N ALA A 69 9.61 -14.85 47.26
CA ALA A 69 9.40 -13.79 48.24
C ALA A 69 9.12 -12.42 47.59
N CYS A 70 9.26 -12.28 46.26
CA CYS A 70 8.96 -11.03 45.56
C CYS A 70 7.43 -10.87 45.43
N PRO A 71 6.85 -9.76 45.93
CA PRO A 71 5.39 -9.53 45.91
C PRO A 71 4.77 -9.62 44.52
N HIS A 72 5.43 -9.08 43.50
CA HIS A 72 4.99 -9.15 42.11
C HIS A 72 5.95 -10.02 41.30
N SER A 73 5.76 -11.34 41.40
CA SER A 73 6.47 -12.31 40.59
C SER A 73 5.53 -13.28 39.89
N SER A 74 5.96 -13.82 38.75
CA SER A 74 5.23 -14.85 38.02
C SER A 74 6.15 -15.86 37.35
N GLN A 75 5.66 -17.07 37.14
CA GLN A 75 6.42 -18.13 36.48
C GLN A 75 6.27 -18.04 34.95
N GLY A 76 7.38 -18.26 34.24
CA GLY A 76 7.45 -18.22 32.79
C GLY A 76 7.83 -19.58 32.20
N ASN A 77 6.93 -20.18 31.42
CA ASN A 77 7.12 -21.46 30.71
C ASN A 77 7.93 -21.33 29.41
N GLY A 78 8.08 -20.11 28.89
CA GLY A 78 8.76 -19.83 27.63
C GLY A 78 8.19 -18.60 26.94
N PHE A 79 8.23 -18.58 25.61
CA PHE A 79 7.66 -17.50 24.80
C PHE A 79 6.67 -18.00 23.75
N VAL A 80 5.74 -17.14 23.34
CA VAL A 80 4.88 -17.34 22.18
C VAL A 80 5.15 -16.23 21.16
N VAL A 81 5.46 -16.61 19.93
CA VAL A 81 5.66 -15.65 18.83
C VAL A 81 4.37 -15.53 18.04
N PHE A 82 3.86 -14.30 17.93
CA PHE A 82 2.74 -13.92 17.06
C PHE A 82 3.32 -13.38 15.75
N PRO A 83 3.22 -14.13 14.65
CA PRO A 83 3.82 -13.78 13.37
C PRO A 83 3.22 -12.51 12.74
N ASP A 84 4.05 -11.79 11.99
CA ASP A 84 3.67 -10.63 11.17
C ASP A 84 2.75 -10.99 9.98
N ASP A 85 2.71 -12.26 9.58
CA ASP A 85 1.78 -12.76 8.57
C ASP A 85 0.42 -13.19 9.16
N ARG A 86 0.19 -12.94 10.46
CA ARG A 86 -1.01 -13.30 11.24
C ARG A 86 -1.36 -14.79 11.23
N SER A 87 -0.39 -15.65 10.90
CA SER A 87 -0.56 -17.10 11.05
C SER A 87 -0.57 -17.53 12.53
N GLU A 88 -1.06 -18.75 12.81
CA GLU A 88 -1.21 -19.29 14.17
C GLU A 88 0.00 -19.04 15.10
N PRO A 89 -0.21 -18.60 16.36
CA PRO A 89 0.86 -18.35 17.31
C PRO A 89 1.82 -19.55 17.48
N ILE A 90 3.12 -19.27 17.62
CA ILE A 90 4.17 -20.29 17.70
C ILE A 90 4.69 -20.37 19.14
N VAL A 91 4.34 -21.44 19.85
CA VAL A 91 4.77 -21.68 21.24
C VAL A 91 6.20 -22.24 21.30
N LEU A 92 7.06 -21.54 22.03
CA LEU A 92 8.48 -21.86 22.27
C LEU A 92 8.70 -22.12 23.79
N PRO A 93 8.44 -23.35 24.27
CA PRO A 93 8.61 -23.69 25.68
C PRO A 93 10.09 -23.87 26.04
N TYR A 94 10.45 -23.59 27.30
CA TYR A 94 11.75 -23.98 27.85
C TYR A 94 11.91 -25.50 27.85
N SER A 95 13.17 -25.95 27.81
CA SER A 95 13.46 -27.38 27.83
C SER A 95 13.29 -28.02 29.20
N SER A 96 12.86 -29.28 29.22
CA SER A 96 12.88 -30.14 30.40
C SER A 96 12.08 -29.61 31.60
N GLY A 97 11.03 -28.83 31.36
CA GLY A 97 10.19 -28.27 32.43
C GLY A 97 10.85 -27.15 33.25
N ALA A 98 11.99 -26.62 32.79
CA ALA A 98 12.62 -25.48 33.43
C ALA A 98 11.72 -24.23 33.35
N LEU A 99 11.66 -23.47 34.44
CA LEU A 99 10.83 -22.26 34.53
C LEU A 99 11.72 -21.02 34.59
N GLY A 100 11.36 -20.02 33.81
CA GLY A 100 11.80 -18.64 34.03
C GLY A 100 10.94 -17.97 35.09
N MET A 101 11.33 -16.77 35.50
CA MET A 101 10.53 -15.94 36.40
C MET A 101 10.48 -14.51 35.89
N THR A 102 9.38 -13.84 36.13
CA THR A 102 9.26 -12.39 36.01
C THR A 102 9.20 -11.78 37.40
N CYS A 103 9.77 -10.59 37.54
CA CYS A 103 9.62 -9.77 38.73
C CYS A 103 9.89 -8.30 38.38
N GLU A 104 9.32 -7.39 39.14
CA GLU A 104 9.65 -5.98 38.99
C GLU A 104 11.13 -5.74 39.31
N HIS A 105 11.79 -4.88 38.52
CA HIS A 105 13.22 -4.63 38.68
C HIS A 105 13.57 -4.07 40.07
N SER A 106 12.71 -3.22 40.63
CA SER A 106 12.84 -2.63 41.96
C SER A 106 12.80 -3.69 43.07
N GLU A 107 11.85 -4.61 42.99
CA GLU A 107 11.67 -5.70 43.94
C GLU A 107 12.82 -6.70 43.88
N LEU A 108 13.31 -7.05 42.69
CA LEU A 108 14.51 -7.89 42.55
C LEU A 108 15.72 -7.29 43.26
N VAL A 109 15.90 -5.97 43.15
CA VAL A 109 16.99 -5.27 43.85
C VAL A 109 16.77 -5.31 45.36
N SER A 110 15.55 -5.06 45.84
CA SER A 110 15.21 -5.13 47.27
C SER A 110 15.48 -6.51 47.85
N THR A 111 14.98 -7.58 47.22
CA THR A 111 15.19 -8.96 47.68
C THR A 111 16.68 -9.33 47.71
N LEU A 112 17.49 -8.79 46.79
CA LEU A 112 18.94 -8.95 46.83
C LEU A 112 19.60 -8.15 47.95
N HIS A 113 19.07 -6.97 48.30
CA HIS A 113 19.54 -6.17 49.43
C HIS A 113 19.21 -6.85 50.76
N ASP A 114 17.99 -7.36 50.91
CA ASP A 114 17.54 -8.13 52.09
C ASP A 114 18.45 -9.36 52.30
N ALA A 115 18.78 -10.09 51.24
CA ALA A 115 19.69 -11.23 51.30
C ALA A 115 21.14 -10.87 51.67
N MET A 116 21.52 -9.59 51.61
CA MET A 116 22.83 -9.08 52.03
C MET A 116 22.83 -8.51 53.45
N GLU A 117 21.68 -8.07 53.98
CA GLU A 117 21.56 -7.40 55.28
C GLU A 117 22.07 -8.30 56.43
N ASP A 118 21.87 -9.61 56.30
CA ASP A 118 22.36 -10.62 57.25
C ASP A 118 23.87 -10.93 57.14
N ASN A 119 24.60 -10.30 56.22
CA ASN A 119 26.00 -10.62 55.93
C ASN A 119 26.98 -9.58 56.49
N SER A 120 27.58 -9.88 57.64
CA SER A 120 28.59 -9.02 58.30
C SER A 120 29.85 -8.70 57.48
N GLN A 121 30.09 -9.39 56.35
CA GLN A 121 31.22 -9.11 55.45
C GLN A 121 30.90 -8.05 54.38
N VAL A 122 29.64 -7.65 54.21
CA VAL A 122 29.23 -6.63 53.24
C VAL A 122 28.93 -5.32 53.96
N GLN A 123 29.73 -4.29 53.72
CA GLN A 123 29.42 -2.93 54.13
C GLN A 123 28.69 -2.21 53.00
N PHE A 124 27.40 -1.93 53.18
CA PHE A 124 26.60 -1.20 52.20
C PHE A 124 26.62 0.32 52.46
N TYR A 125 27.08 1.09 51.48
CA TYR A 125 27.14 2.55 51.49
C TYR A 125 26.06 3.13 50.57
N GLN A 126 24.90 3.41 51.16
CA GLN A 126 23.77 3.99 50.46
C GLN A 126 23.98 5.51 50.23
N GLY A 127 23.63 6.00 49.04
CA GLY A 127 23.86 7.40 48.64
C GLY A 127 25.31 7.74 48.28
N ALA A 128 26.20 6.74 48.25
CA ALA A 128 27.62 6.91 47.94
C ALA A 128 27.87 7.12 46.44
N ARG A 129 28.02 8.38 46.04
CA ARG A 129 28.39 8.76 44.67
C ARG A 129 29.89 8.73 44.50
N VAL A 130 30.41 7.73 43.79
CA VAL A 130 31.83 7.66 43.41
C VAL A 130 32.18 8.79 42.45
N GLN A 131 33.28 9.49 42.72
CA GLN A 131 33.77 10.64 41.94
C GLN A 131 35.09 10.34 41.24
N ASN A 132 36.01 9.63 41.92
CA ASN A 132 37.31 9.29 41.37
C ASN A 132 37.80 7.91 41.85
N ILE A 133 38.61 7.26 41.02
CA ILE A 133 39.21 5.94 41.28
C ILE A 133 40.66 5.96 40.82
N GLU A 134 41.59 5.98 41.76
CA GLU A 134 43.05 6.02 41.51
C GLU A 134 43.79 5.08 42.45
N ASN A 135 44.67 4.23 41.91
CA ASN A 135 45.58 3.37 42.69
C ASN A 135 44.94 2.57 43.84
N GLY A 136 43.76 1.96 43.62
CA GLY A 136 43.04 1.19 44.65
C GLY A 136 42.30 2.04 45.69
N ARG A 137 42.34 3.38 45.57
CA ARG A 137 41.55 4.30 46.38
C ARG A 137 40.30 4.74 45.62
N ILE A 138 39.15 4.66 46.29
CA ILE A 138 37.88 5.20 45.80
C ILE A 138 37.55 6.45 46.59
N THR A 139 37.31 7.57 45.90
CA THR A 139 36.78 8.80 46.48
C THR A 139 35.30 8.90 46.13
N TYR A 140 34.45 9.07 47.16
CA TYR A 140 33.00 9.14 47.00
C TYR A 140 32.38 10.19 47.93
N SER A 141 31.18 10.65 47.62
CA SER A 141 30.42 11.59 48.45
C SER A 141 29.11 10.98 48.91
N ILE A 142 28.78 11.14 50.20
CA ILE A 142 27.45 10.86 50.78
C ILE A 142 26.96 12.18 51.37
N ASP A 143 25.76 12.64 50.98
CA ASP A 143 25.14 13.88 51.46
C ASP A 143 26.07 15.11 51.42
N GLY A 144 26.90 15.21 50.38
CA GLY A 144 27.87 16.29 50.19
C GLY A 144 29.18 16.13 50.97
N THR A 145 29.29 15.16 51.87
CA THR A 145 30.53 14.85 52.61
C THR A 145 31.42 13.92 51.80
N GLN A 146 32.67 14.35 51.56
CA GLN A 146 33.66 13.57 50.82
C GLN A 146 34.31 12.53 51.73
N ASN A 147 34.32 11.29 51.27
CA ASN A 147 34.87 10.12 51.95
C ASN A 147 35.83 9.38 51.02
N SER A 148 36.69 8.55 51.59
CA SER A 148 37.56 7.66 50.80
C SER A 148 37.75 6.32 51.47
N LEU A 149 37.86 5.27 50.65
CA LEU A 149 38.25 3.92 51.11
C LEU A 149 39.36 3.36 50.23
N VAL A 150 40.08 2.36 50.77
CA VAL A 150 41.16 1.65 50.07
C VAL A 150 40.73 0.21 49.84
N THR A 151 41.00 -0.31 48.65
CA THR A 151 40.69 -1.68 48.26
C THR A 151 41.71 -2.27 47.29
N ASP A 152 41.85 -3.59 47.31
CA ASP A 152 42.71 -4.33 46.39
C ASP A 152 42.11 -4.41 44.97
N ARG A 153 40.78 -4.42 44.88
CA ARG A 153 40.06 -4.57 43.61
C ARG A 153 38.77 -3.75 43.59
N VAL A 154 38.64 -2.93 42.56
CA VAL A 154 37.41 -2.20 42.24
C VAL A 154 36.63 -2.94 41.16
N ILE A 155 35.34 -3.19 41.39
CA ILE A 155 34.43 -3.81 40.44
C ILE A 155 33.35 -2.80 40.04
N GLY A 156 33.26 -2.49 38.75
CA GLY A 156 32.19 -1.67 38.17
C GLY A 156 30.98 -2.50 37.80
N ALA A 157 29.88 -2.27 38.51
CA ALA A 157 28.54 -2.80 38.26
C ALA A 157 27.48 -1.69 38.16
N ASP A 158 27.92 -0.45 37.96
CA ASP A 158 27.17 0.81 37.94
C ASP A 158 26.48 1.12 36.59
N GLY A 159 26.24 0.08 35.80
CA GLY A 159 25.43 0.12 34.58
C GLY A 159 26.06 0.87 33.40
N ARG A 160 25.21 1.35 32.49
CA ARG A 160 25.62 1.89 31.17
C ARG A 160 26.44 3.19 31.25
N ALA A 161 26.34 3.94 32.34
CA ALA A 161 27.06 5.19 32.58
C ALA A 161 28.28 5.00 33.53
N SER A 162 28.86 3.80 33.53
CA SER A 162 29.86 3.38 34.52
C SER A 162 31.05 4.34 34.67
N ILE A 163 31.27 4.83 35.90
CA ILE A 163 32.43 5.63 36.25
C ILE A 163 33.70 4.77 36.33
N VAL A 164 33.56 3.49 36.72
CA VAL A 164 34.68 2.54 36.72
C VAL A 164 35.18 2.33 35.29
N ARG A 165 34.26 2.17 34.32
CA ARG A 165 34.60 2.09 32.90
C ARG A 165 35.30 3.37 32.41
N LYS A 166 34.80 4.53 32.82
CA LYS A 166 35.42 5.83 32.48
C LYS A 166 36.84 5.95 33.05
N SER A 167 37.07 5.49 34.28
CA SER A 167 38.40 5.50 34.92
C SER A 167 39.45 4.68 34.17
N LEU A 168 39.03 3.68 33.40
CA LEU A 168 39.89 2.84 32.56
C LEU A 168 40.28 3.52 31.24
N GLY A 169 39.81 4.74 30.96
CA GLY A 169 40.08 5.44 29.70
C GLY A 169 39.40 4.80 28.49
N LEU A 170 38.37 3.98 28.70
CA LEU A 170 37.66 3.31 27.62
C LEU A 170 36.71 4.30 26.90
N PRO A 171 36.58 4.21 25.56
CA PRO A 171 35.79 5.16 24.78
C PRO A 171 34.30 5.12 25.16
N PRO A 172 33.62 6.27 25.22
CA PRO A 172 32.22 6.37 25.63
C PRO A 172 31.22 6.06 24.50
N GLU A 173 31.69 5.73 23.29
CA GLU A 173 30.83 5.49 22.12
C GLU A 173 29.79 4.40 22.40
N ARG A 174 28.52 4.78 22.20
CA ARG A 174 27.33 3.93 22.31
C ARG A 174 26.50 4.16 21.06
N LEU A 175 25.93 3.09 20.53
CA LEU A 175 25.03 3.18 19.39
C LEU A 175 23.60 2.95 19.86
N THR A 176 22.74 3.93 19.69
CA THR A 176 21.29 3.73 19.85
C THR A 176 20.75 3.05 18.60
N CYS A 177 20.00 1.97 18.76
CA CYS A 177 19.38 1.24 17.66
C CYS A 177 17.86 1.42 17.60
N SER A 178 17.22 1.55 18.76
CA SER A 178 15.79 1.80 18.90
C SER A 178 15.49 2.42 20.27
N ARG A 179 14.22 2.68 20.54
CA ARG A 179 13.70 3.07 21.85
C ARG A 179 12.62 2.09 22.27
N MET A 180 12.57 1.72 23.54
CA MET A 180 11.48 0.92 24.09
C MET A 180 10.55 1.79 24.93
N ILE A 181 9.25 1.54 24.80
CA ILE A 181 8.19 2.15 25.62
C ILE A 181 7.51 1.05 26.41
N GLY A 182 7.55 1.17 27.74
CA GLY A 182 6.96 0.22 28.67
C GLY A 182 5.70 0.78 29.32
N VAL A 183 4.63 -0.01 29.30
CA VAL A 183 3.33 0.25 29.94
C VAL A 183 3.06 -0.86 30.95
N VAL A 184 2.48 -0.54 32.12
CA VAL A 184 1.89 -1.53 33.03
C VAL A 184 0.37 -1.50 32.81
N ALA A 185 -0.25 -2.66 32.72
CA ALA A 185 -1.70 -2.80 32.66
C ALA A 185 -2.18 -3.78 33.73
N GLU A 186 -3.35 -3.52 34.30
CA GLU A 186 -3.98 -4.36 35.32
C GLU A 186 -5.26 -5.01 34.81
N GLY A 187 -5.66 -6.14 35.39
CA GLY A 187 -6.98 -6.74 35.12
C GLY A 187 -7.14 -7.30 33.71
N ILE A 188 -6.03 -7.66 33.04
CA ILE A 188 -6.05 -8.19 31.67
C ILE A 188 -5.63 -9.66 31.63
N ASP A 189 -6.36 -10.45 30.85
CA ASP A 189 -5.99 -11.83 30.49
C ASP A 189 -5.09 -11.84 29.26
N LEU A 190 -4.04 -12.66 29.31
CA LEU A 190 -3.14 -12.90 28.18
C LEU A 190 -3.59 -14.12 27.36
N PRO A 191 -3.45 -14.11 26.02
CA PRO A 191 -3.83 -15.24 25.17
C PRO A 191 -3.13 -16.57 25.53
N HIS A 192 -1.92 -16.51 26.07
CA HIS A 192 -1.16 -17.66 26.56
C HIS A 192 -0.56 -17.36 27.93
N GLU A 193 -1.34 -17.57 28.99
CA GLU A 193 -0.87 -17.39 30.37
C GLU A 193 0.38 -18.21 30.68
N GLY A 194 1.25 -17.62 31.51
CA GLY A 194 2.54 -18.20 31.85
C GLY A 194 3.57 -18.18 30.72
N TYR A 195 3.35 -17.46 29.62
CA TYR A 195 4.34 -17.25 28.56
C TYR A 195 4.60 -15.75 28.31
N GLY A 196 5.83 -15.41 27.92
CA GLY A 196 6.11 -14.12 27.31
C GLY A 196 5.62 -14.09 25.86
N HIS A 197 5.04 -12.99 25.41
CA HIS A 197 4.48 -12.86 24.06
C HIS A 197 5.39 -11.95 23.23
N VAL A 198 5.77 -12.39 22.04
CA VAL A 198 6.52 -11.58 21.05
C VAL A 198 5.59 -11.32 19.88
N ILE A 199 5.06 -10.11 19.75
CA ILE A 199 4.16 -9.75 18.66
C ILE A 199 4.91 -8.99 17.57
N LEU A 200 4.75 -9.47 16.34
CA LEU A 200 5.41 -8.95 15.14
C LEU A 200 4.37 -8.38 14.18
N GLY A 201 4.77 -7.41 13.34
CA GLY A 201 3.89 -6.77 12.36
C GLY A 201 3.92 -5.23 12.41
N GLY A 202 4.40 -4.64 13.52
CA GLY A 202 4.59 -3.20 13.68
C GLY A 202 5.99 -2.74 13.30
N PRO A 203 6.30 -1.43 13.39
CA PRO A 203 7.62 -0.93 13.05
C PRO A 203 8.76 -1.64 13.81
N GLY A 204 8.52 -2.00 15.08
CA GLY A 204 9.36 -2.92 15.86
C GLY A 204 8.54 -3.99 16.59
N PRO A 205 9.21 -4.96 17.25
CA PRO A 205 8.55 -6.02 18.02
C PRO A 205 7.89 -5.49 19.30
N ILE A 206 6.80 -6.14 19.71
CA ILE A 206 6.15 -5.92 21.01
C ILE A 206 6.42 -7.11 21.93
N LEU A 207 6.73 -6.85 23.19
CA LEU A 207 6.88 -7.86 24.24
C LEU A 207 5.77 -7.69 25.27
N ILE A 208 5.09 -8.77 25.64
CA ILE A 208 4.05 -8.76 26.69
C ILE A 208 4.27 -9.91 27.65
N PHE A 209 4.25 -9.65 28.96
CA PHE A 209 4.36 -10.71 29.96
C PHE A 209 3.74 -10.33 31.30
N ARG A 210 3.30 -11.34 32.05
CA ARG A 210 2.75 -11.24 33.41
C ARG A 210 3.87 -10.80 34.36
N LEU A 211 3.66 -9.75 35.15
CA LEU A 211 4.58 -9.31 36.22
C LEU A 211 4.16 -9.89 37.57
N GLY A 212 2.88 -9.88 37.90
CA GLY A 212 2.27 -10.52 39.08
C GLY A 212 0.84 -10.95 38.79
N GLU A 213 0.09 -11.43 39.78
CA GLU A 213 -1.24 -12.05 39.58
C GLU A 213 -2.18 -11.23 38.69
N ASN A 214 -2.25 -9.91 38.90
CA ASN A 214 -3.14 -9.02 38.16
C ASN A 214 -2.43 -8.03 37.22
N THR A 215 -1.10 -8.07 37.12
CA THR A 215 -0.30 -7.03 36.43
C THR A 215 0.43 -7.58 35.21
N VAL A 216 0.42 -6.82 34.10
CA VAL A 216 1.07 -7.17 32.83
C VAL A 216 1.96 -6.03 32.37
N ARG A 217 3.17 -6.37 31.94
CA ARG A 217 4.08 -5.47 31.24
C ARG A 217 3.85 -5.57 29.73
N ILE A 218 3.70 -4.42 29.08
CA ILE A 218 3.70 -4.28 27.61
C ILE A 218 4.90 -3.41 27.23
N ILE A 219 5.78 -3.90 26.36
CA ILE A 219 6.94 -3.16 25.86
C ILE A 219 6.87 -3.09 24.34
N VAL A 220 6.80 -1.90 23.77
CA VAL A 220 6.90 -1.69 22.32
C VAL A 220 8.29 -1.19 21.96
N ASP A 221 8.95 -1.85 21.02
CA ASP A 221 10.19 -1.37 20.42
C ASP A 221 9.90 -0.44 19.24
N VAL A 222 10.49 0.75 19.26
CA VAL A 222 10.29 1.81 18.27
C VAL A 222 11.62 2.11 17.56
N PRO A 223 11.73 1.79 16.26
CA PRO A 223 12.88 2.20 15.44
C PRO A 223 13.09 3.72 15.42
N LEU A 224 14.34 4.15 15.24
CA LEU A 224 14.70 5.57 15.35
C LEU A 224 14.06 6.48 14.30
N ASP A 225 13.81 5.99 13.10
CA ASP A 225 13.16 6.69 11.99
C ASP A 225 11.65 6.87 12.19
N HIS A 226 11.05 6.12 13.13
CA HIS A 226 9.63 6.19 13.47
C HIS A 226 9.36 7.02 14.74
N TRP A 227 10.42 7.50 15.43
CA TRP A 227 10.29 8.23 16.69
C TRP A 227 10.15 9.75 16.46
N THR A 228 8.98 10.32 16.76
CA THR A 228 8.78 11.78 16.82
C THR A 228 8.30 12.20 18.21
N PRO A 229 8.98 13.16 18.90
CA PRO A 229 8.58 13.57 20.24
C PRO A 229 7.20 14.25 20.32
N ARG A 230 6.80 14.96 19.26
CA ARG A 230 5.56 15.77 19.23
C ARG A 230 4.28 14.93 19.18
N ASP A 231 4.26 13.81 18.44
CA ASP A 231 3.04 13.01 18.23
C ASP A 231 3.17 11.56 18.76
N ARG A 232 3.94 11.37 19.84
CA ARG A 232 4.34 10.04 20.32
C ARG A 232 3.16 9.11 20.60
N VAL A 233 2.10 9.60 21.25
CA VAL A 233 0.91 8.81 21.62
C VAL A 233 0.19 8.32 20.38
N ALA A 234 -0.18 9.23 19.48
CA ALA A 234 -0.91 8.87 18.28
C ALA A 234 -0.07 8.01 17.31
N MET A 235 1.26 8.23 17.25
CA MET A 235 2.17 7.35 16.51
C MET A 235 2.14 5.93 17.06
N LEU A 236 2.25 5.76 18.38
CA LEU A 236 2.25 4.45 19.03
C LEU A 236 0.90 3.75 18.86
N THR A 237 -0.21 4.47 19.03
CA THR A 237 -1.55 3.94 18.82
C THR A 237 -1.76 3.48 17.38
N GLU A 238 -1.49 4.33 16.39
CA GLU A 238 -1.67 4.00 14.97
C GLU A 238 -0.76 2.87 14.50
N SER A 239 0.45 2.75 15.05
CA SER A 239 1.47 1.80 14.57
C SER A 239 1.46 0.46 15.29
N TYR A 240 1.01 0.39 16.54
CA TYR A 240 1.12 -0.81 17.38
C TYR A 240 -0.21 -1.33 17.94
N ALA A 241 -1.19 -0.47 18.25
CA ALA A 241 -2.38 -0.90 19.00
C ALA A 241 -3.18 -2.01 18.26
N TYR A 242 -3.29 -1.93 16.94
CA TYR A 242 -3.99 -2.92 16.11
C TYR A 242 -3.33 -4.32 16.12
N LEU A 243 -2.06 -4.42 16.54
CA LEU A 243 -1.35 -5.70 16.66
C LEU A 243 -1.72 -6.43 17.95
N LEU A 244 -2.11 -5.68 18.97
CA LEU A 244 -2.41 -6.19 20.30
C LEU A 244 -3.76 -6.94 20.29
N PRO A 245 -3.89 -8.01 21.10
CA PRO A 245 -5.19 -8.59 21.46
C PRO A 245 -6.12 -7.51 22.02
N GLU A 246 -7.43 -7.67 21.86
CA GLU A 246 -8.43 -6.65 22.23
C GLU A 246 -8.32 -6.20 23.69
N SER A 247 -8.27 -7.13 24.65
CA SER A 247 -8.11 -6.83 26.08
C SER A 247 -6.85 -6.01 26.39
N VAL A 248 -5.73 -6.35 25.74
CA VAL A 248 -4.43 -5.67 25.91
C VAL A 248 -4.42 -4.31 25.20
N ARG A 249 -5.10 -4.22 24.04
CA ARG A 249 -5.15 -3.03 23.20
C ARG A 249 -5.76 -1.86 23.93
N GLU A 250 -6.91 -2.06 24.58
CA GLU A 250 -7.58 -0.97 25.28
C GLU A 250 -6.74 -0.46 26.45
N ALA A 251 -6.18 -1.37 27.25
CA ALA A 251 -5.33 -0.99 28.38
C ALA A 251 -4.08 -0.24 27.90
N PHE A 252 -3.47 -0.69 26.80
CA PHE A 252 -2.34 -0.01 26.18
C PHE A 252 -2.68 1.41 25.71
N VAL A 253 -3.81 1.58 25.00
CA VAL A 253 -4.24 2.91 24.51
C VAL A 253 -4.55 3.83 25.69
N ARG A 254 -5.30 3.36 26.69
CA ARG A 254 -5.62 4.14 27.90
C ARG A 254 -4.36 4.62 28.63
N ALA A 255 -3.39 3.73 28.84
CA ALA A 255 -2.13 4.10 29.50
C ALA A 255 -1.31 5.11 28.69
N LEU A 256 -1.29 5.00 27.35
CA LEU A 256 -0.64 5.99 26.50
C LEU A 256 -1.32 7.36 26.58
N GLU A 257 -2.65 7.39 26.57
CA GLU A 257 -3.45 8.62 26.68
C GLU A 257 -3.27 9.29 28.04
N ALA A 258 -3.24 8.51 29.13
CA ALA A 258 -2.96 8.98 30.50
C ALA A 258 -1.50 9.40 30.73
N GLY A 259 -0.59 9.14 29.77
CA GLY A 259 0.84 9.42 29.94
C GLY A 259 1.57 8.45 30.88
N GLU A 260 0.93 7.33 31.23
CA GLU A 260 1.42 6.31 32.17
C GLU A 260 2.35 5.31 31.47
N PHE A 261 3.48 5.79 30.97
CA PHE A 261 4.48 4.94 30.33
C PHE A 261 5.91 5.39 30.60
N GLN A 262 6.84 4.44 30.52
CA GLN A 262 8.27 4.68 30.67
C GLN A 262 8.97 4.51 29.33
N ALA A 263 9.99 5.34 29.06
CA ALA A 263 10.78 5.26 27.84
C ALA A 263 12.26 5.03 28.15
N ALA A 264 12.90 4.14 27.38
CA ALA A 264 14.33 3.88 27.49
C ALA A 264 14.98 3.68 26.12
N GLY A 265 16.21 4.18 25.96
CA GLY A 265 17.00 3.93 24.76
C GLY A 265 17.57 2.51 24.73
N ASN A 266 17.48 1.84 23.59
CA ASN A 266 18.17 0.58 23.33
C ASN A 266 19.56 0.92 22.76
N GLU A 267 20.49 1.12 23.69
CA GLU A 267 21.89 1.39 23.39
C GLU A 267 22.66 0.07 23.22
N LEU A 268 23.70 0.11 22.41
CA LEU A 268 24.57 -1.02 22.11
C LEU A 268 26.01 -0.62 22.41
N GLN A 269 26.67 -1.40 23.27
CA GLN A 269 28.09 -1.27 23.58
C GLN A 269 28.72 -2.65 23.69
N LEU A 270 29.63 -2.99 22.77
CA LEU A 270 30.25 -4.30 22.70
C LEU A 270 31.15 -4.58 23.92
N ARG A 271 31.12 -5.82 24.40
CA ARG A 271 32.03 -6.34 25.44
C ARG A 271 33.42 -6.63 24.88
N ALA A 272 34.21 -5.58 24.69
CA ALA A 272 35.57 -5.68 24.14
C ALA A 272 36.64 -6.03 25.19
N THR A 273 36.40 -5.69 26.46
CA THR A 273 37.31 -5.93 27.59
C THR A 273 36.51 -5.99 28.90
N TYR A 274 37.06 -6.68 29.90
CA TYR A 274 36.55 -6.71 31.28
C TYR A 274 37.39 -5.84 32.23
N GLY A 275 38.32 -5.03 31.70
CA GLY A 275 39.16 -4.11 32.48
C GLY A 275 40.56 -4.67 32.76
N THR A 276 40.99 -4.58 34.03
CA THR A 276 42.31 -4.99 34.54
C THR A 276 42.15 -5.79 35.84
N SER A 277 43.23 -6.38 36.36
CA SER A 277 43.21 -7.13 37.64
C SER A 277 42.76 -6.32 38.85
N HIS A 278 42.93 -4.99 38.82
CA HIS A 278 42.55 -4.07 39.91
C HIS A 278 41.25 -3.32 39.65
N ARG A 279 40.80 -3.23 38.40
CA ARG A 279 39.58 -2.51 37.98
C ARG A 279 38.83 -3.37 36.98
N VAL A 280 37.84 -4.11 37.46
CA VAL A 280 37.07 -5.09 36.69
C VAL A 280 35.70 -4.51 36.34
N LEU A 281 35.18 -4.82 35.15
CA LEU A 281 33.84 -4.42 34.71
C LEU A 281 32.95 -5.65 34.59
N ILE A 282 31.73 -5.61 35.11
CA ILE A 282 30.75 -6.69 34.98
C ILE A 282 29.37 -6.14 34.59
N GLY A 283 28.48 -6.99 34.08
CA GLY A 283 27.14 -6.56 33.65
C GLY A 283 27.18 -5.48 32.57
N ASP A 284 26.23 -4.54 32.60
CA ASP A 284 26.11 -3.47 31.60
C ASP A 284 27.31 -2.51 31.56
N ALA A 285 28.13 -2.46 32.63
CA ALA A 285 29.37 -1.68 32.67
C ALA A 285 30.47 -2.28 31.77
N ALA A 286 30.46 -3.60 31.57
CA ALA A 286 31.36 -4.28 30.62
C ALA A 286 30.89 -4.08 29.16
N GLY A 287 29.58 -4.08 28.95
CA GLY A 287 28.91 -3.85 27.68
C GLY A 287 27.48 -4.41 27.68
N HIS A 288 26.66 -3.89 26.78
CA HIS A 288 25.21 -4.13 26.71
C HIS A 288 24.74 -4.20 25.24
N TYR A 289 23.59 -4.83 25.03
CA TYR A 289 23.04 -5.17 23.71
C TYR A 289 21.50 -5.04 23.73
N HIS A 290 20.84 -5.31 22.60
CA HIS A 290 19.39 -5.15 22.47
C HIS A 290 18.64 -6.02 23.51
N PRO A 291 17.70 -5.47 24.29
CA PRO A 291 17.05 -6.20 25.38
C PRO A 291 16.02 -7.26 24.95
N LEU A 292 15.78 -7.41 23.63
CA LEU A 292 14.74 -8.29 23.04
C LEU A 292 14.78 -9.71 23.59
N THR A 293 15.98 -10.22 23.87
CA THR A 293 16.17 -11.60 24.30
C THR A 293 16.25 -11.78 25.82
N ALA A 294 16.06 -10.73 26.64
CA ALA A 294 16.07 -10.82 28.11
C ALA A 294 17.31 -11.48 28.78
N ILE A 295 18.43 -11.63 28.06
CA ILE A 295 19.65 -12.30 28.56
C ILE A 295 20.56 -11.41 29.41
N GLY A 296 20.28 -10.10 29.54
CA GLY A 296 21.13 -9.11 30.21
C GLY A 296 21.54 -9.52 31.63
N LEU A 297 20.55 -9.79 32.47
CA LEU A 297 20.77 -10.23 33.86
C LEU A 297 21.45 -11.60 33.92
N THR A 298 21.10 -12.53 33.03
CA THR A 298 21.72 -13.86 32.98
C THR A 298 23.23 -13.77 32.75
N LEU A 299 23.66 -12.92 31.80
CA LEU A 299 25.09 -12.71 31.55
C LEU A 299 25.76 -11.93 32.69
N GLY A 300 25.09 -10.93 33.25
CA GLY A 300 25.60 -10.16 34.38
C GLY A 300 25.82 -11.01 35.63
N PHE A 301 24.86 -11.84 36.02
CA PHE A 301 25.00 -12.80 37.13
C PHE A 301 26.10 -13.82 36.86
N SER A 302 26.19 -14.32 35.62
CA SER A 302 27.29 -15.19 35.23
C SER A 302 28.66 -14.52 35.36
N ASP A 303 28.77 -13.22 35.04
CA ASP A 303 30.00 -12.45 35.24
C ASP A 303 30.34 -12.32 36.73
N ALA A 304 29.36 -11.92 37.56
CA ALA A 304 29.51 -11.76 39.00
C ALA A 304 30.00 -13.06 39.68
N LEU A 305 29.31 -14.17 39.44
CA LEU A 305 29.65 -15.47 40.02
C LEU A 305 30.97 -16.03 39.49
N SER A 306 31.25 -15.85 38.19
CA SER A 306 32.52 -16.30 37.61
C SER A 306 33.71 -15.52 38.16
N LEU A 307 33.54 -14.22 38.42
CA LEU A 307 34.59 -13.38 39.00
C LEU A 307 34.88 -13.76 40.45
N ALA A 308 33.85 -14.01 41.25
CA ALA A 308 34.00 -14.49 42.63
C ALA A 308 34.66 -15.88 42.71
N ALA A 309 34.41 -16.74 41.72
CA ALA A 309 34.98 -18.10 41.67
C ALA A 309 36.40 -18.16 41.08
N GLN A 310 36.89 -17.11 40.43
CA GLN A 310 38.18 -17.09 39.70
C GLN A 310 39.09 -15.98 40.23
N PRO A 311 40.11 -16.31 41.04
CA PRO A 311 41.01 -15.28 41.58
C PRO A 311 41.86 -14.60 40.49
N ASP A 312 42.21 -15.32 39.42
CA ASP A 312 42.94 -14.79 38.26
C ASP A 312 42.02 -14.08 37.26
N PHE A 313 42.21 -12.76 37.16
CA PHE A 313 41.49 -11.89 36.22
C PHE A 313 41.64 -12.31 34.75
N ARG A 314 42.81 -12.79 34.31
CA ARG A 314 43.04 -13.16 32.90
C ARG A 314 42.21 -14.38 32.52
N VAL A 315 42.12 -15.35 33.43
CA VAL A 315 41.30 -16.57 33.24
C VAL A 315 39.82 -16.21 33.21
N PHE A 316 39.37 -15.37 34.16
CA PHE A 316 38.01 -14.82 34.16
C PHE A 316 37.69 -14.11 32.83
N ALA A 317 38.51 -13.14 32.43
CA ALA A 317 38.27 -12.32 31.25
C ALA A 317 38.24 -13.18 29.96
N ALA A 318 39.18 -14.11 29.79
CA ALA A 318 39.22 -15.00 28.62
C ALA A 318 37.96 -15.87 28.53
N LYS A 319 37.57 -16.52 29.62
CA LYS A 319 36.40 -17.40 29.68
C LYS A 319 35.10 -16.64 29.43
N ARG A 320 34.95 -15.44 30.01
CA ARG A 320 33.75 -14.62 29.83
C ARG A 320 33.64 -14.02 28.43
N ILE A 321 34.73 -13.51 27.85
CA ILE A 321 34.75 -13.01 26.47
C ILE A 321 34.31 -14.11 25.49
N GLU A 322 34.74 -15.36 25.69
CA GLU A 322 34.31 -16.47 24.83
C GLU A 322 32.81 -16.77 25.01
N ALA A 323 32.34 -16.84 26.25
CA ALA A 323 30.96 -17.17 26.58
C ALA A 323 29.94 -16.12 26.07
N VAL A 324 30.25 -14.82 26.11
CA VAL A 324 29.26 -13.77 25.76
C VAL A 324 29.08 -13.54 24.25
N ARG A 325 30.00 -14.01 23.40
CA ARG A 325 29.97 -13.78 21.94
C ARG A 325 28.71 -14.31 21.25
N LEU A 326 28.21 -15.48 21.67
CA LEU A 326 27.05 -16.10 21.01
C LEU A 326 25.73 -15.40 21.39
N PRO A 327 25.42 -15.17 22.68
CA PRO A 327 24.19 -14.49 23.06
C PRO A 327 24.08 -13.06 22.52
N GLU A 328 25.18 -12.29 22.53
CA GLU A 328 25.21 -10.94 21.93
C GLU A 328 24.80 -10.96 20.45
N ARG A 329 25.32 -11.92 19.69
CA ARG A 329 24.98 -12.09 18.27
C ARG A 329 23.53 -12.51 18.08
N LEU A 330 23.08 -13.44 18.90
CA LEU A 330 21.72 -13.94 18.81
C LEU A 330 20.71 -12.82 19.04
N ALA A 331 20.97 -11.94 20.02
CA ALA A 331 20.13 -10.77 20.30
C ALA A 331 20.02 -9.84 19.09
N LEU A 332 21.15 -9.49 18.46
CA LEU A 332 21.17 -8.62 17.28
C LEU A 332 20.52 -9.27 16.06
N CYS A 333 20.82 -10.54 15.78
CA CYS A 333 20.25 -11.25 14.63
C CYS A 333 18.74 -11.47 14.78
N LEU A 334 18.25 -11.78 15.98
CA LEU A 334 16.82 -11.90 16.24
C LEU A 334 16.12 -10.55 16.10
N TYR A 335 16.73 -9.48 16.62
CA TYR A 335 16.19 -8.14 16.44
C TYR A 335 16.11 -7.75 14.97
N GLU A 336 17.18 -7.91 14.19
CA GLU A 336 17.15 -7.67 12.73
C GLU A 336 16.07 -8.54 12.07
N THR A 337 15.98 -9.83 12.43
CA THR A 337 14.97 -10.72 11.85
C THR A 337 13.54 -10.26 12.14
N PHE A 338 13.28 -9.71 13.33
CA PHE A 338 11.94 -9.34 13.79
C PHE A 338 11.53 -7.91 13.45
N ALA A 339 12.47 -6.96 13.40
CA ALA A 339 12.21 -5.55 13.13
C ALA A 339 12.45 -5.15 11.66
N ASP A 340 13.34 -5.84 10.94
CA ASP A 340 13.66 -5.47 9.56
C ASP A 340 12.69 -6.14 8.58
N TYR A 341 12.16 -5.33 7.67
CA TYR A 341 11.20 -5.78 6.68
C TYR A 341 11.81 -5.99 5.29
N ARG A 342 13.12 -5.80 5.07
CA ARG A 342 13.74 -6.04 3.76
C ARG A 342 13.34 -7.43 3.22
N PRO A 343 13.05 -7.58 1.92
CA PRO A 343 12.50 -8.82 1.36
C PRO A 343 13.30 -10.08 1.73
N GLU A 344 14.62 -10.00 1.77
CA GLU A 344 15.48 -11.11 2.21
C GLU A 344 15.33 -11.46 3.69
N ILE A 345 15.09 -10.47 4.56
CA ILE A 345 14.85 -10.69 5.99
C ILE A 345 13.46 -11.29 6.21
N VAL A 346 12.44 -10.79 5.51
CA VAL A 346 11.09 -11.38 5.56
C VAL A 346 11.13 -12.86 5.13
N ALA A 347 11.90 -13.19 4.09
CA ALA A 347 12.09 -14.57 3.67
C ALA A 347 12.78 -15.43 4.75
N ILE A 348 13.79 -14.91 5.45
CA ILE A 348 14.43 -15.57 6.60
C ILE A 348 13.44 -15.77 7.75
N ARG A 349 12.65 -14.74 8.09
CA ARG A 349 11.64 -14.76 9.14
C ARG A 349 10.57 -15.82 8.86
N GLN A 350 9.99 -15.83 7.66
CA GLN A 350 9.02 -16.86 7.26
C GLN A 350 9.62 -18.27 7.25
N ALA A 351 10.87 -18.43 6.78
CA ALA A 351 11.55 -19.72 6.82
C ALA A 351 11.76 -20.19 8.26
N THR A 352 12.03 -19.27 9.20
CA THR A 352 12.14 -19.54 10.64
C THR A 352 10.82 -20.03 11.21
N TYR A 353 9.70 -19.36 10.92
CA TYR A 353 8.37 -19.79 11.37
C TYR A 353 8.03 -21.20 10.90
N ARG A 354 8.22 -21.51 9.61
CA ARG A 354 7.99 -22.86 9.06
C ARG A 354 8.85 -23.90 9.79
N ARG A 355 10.08 -23.54 10.15
CA ARG A 355 10.99 -24.43 10.89
C ARG A 355 10.52 -24.69 12.32
N TRP A 356 10.08 -23.65 13.04
CA TRP A 356 9.53 -23.81 14.38
C TRP A 356 8.25 -24.65 14.37
N ARG A 357 7.36 -24.43 13.39
CA ARG A 357 6.14 -25.23 13.24
C ARG A 357 6.43 -26.70 12.96
N SER A 358 7.36 -26.98 12.04
CA SER A 358 7.68 -28.34 11.62
C SER A 358 8.52 -29.17 12.60
N SER A 359 9.10 -28.58 13.65
CA SER A 359 10.05 -29.31 14.51
C SER A 359 10.12 -28.80 15.95
N SER A 360 9.53 -29.55 16.88
CA SER A 360 9.66 -29.33 18.33
C SER A 360 11.11 -29.34 18.79
N LYS A 361 11.94 -30.23 18.22
CA LYS A 361 13.39 -30.27 18.47
C LYS A 361 14.05 -28.92 18.19
N VAL A 362 13.65 -28.20 17.14
CA VAL A 362 14.23 -26.88 16.87
C VAL A 362 13.70 -25.79 17.78
N ARG A 363 12.43 -25.85 18.17
CA ARG A 363 11.90 -24.93 19.19
C ARG A 363 12.70 -25.05 20.49
N GLY A 364 12.92 -26.27 20.97
CA GLY A 364 13.75 -26.51 22.15
C GLY A 364 15.21 -26.07 21.98
N GLN A 365 15.82 -26.28 20.80
CA GLN A 365 17.18 -25.78 20.52
C GLN A 365 17.25 -24.26 20.49
N THR A 366 16.28 -23.58 19.87
CA THR A 366 16.17 -22.12 19.89
C THR A 366 16.06 -21.60 21.31
N MET A 367 15.22 -22.22 22.15
CA MET A 367 15.05 -21.82 23.54
C MET A 367 16.30 -22.05 24.40
N LYS A 368 17.05 -23.13 24.17
CA LYS A 368 18.36 -23.33 24.84
C LYS A 368 19.39 -22.28 24.47
N LEU A 369 19.42 -21.86 23.20
CA LEU A 369 20.30 -20.78 22.75
C LEU A 369 19.87 -19.43 23.35
N LEU A 370 18.56 -19.15 23.38
CA LEU A 370 17.99 -17.93 23.94
C LEU A 370 18.25 -17.84 25.45
N ALA A 371 17.98 -18.91 26.19
CA ALA A 371 18.16 -18.97 27.64
C ALA A 371 19.63 -19.04 28.08
N CYS A 372 20.60 -19.05 27.17
CA CYS A 372 22.03 -19.26 27.44
C CYS A 372 22.39 -20.64 28.05
N GLU A 373 21.61 -21.68 27.74
CA GLU A 373 21.88 -23.08 28.16
C GLU A 373 22.74 -23.85 27.16
N ASP A 374 22.70 -23.47 25.87
CA ASP A 374 23.57 -24.00 24.82
C ASP A 374 24.36 -22.86 24.18
N MET A 375 25.68 -22.89 24.31
CA MET A 375 26.58 -21.81 23.84
C MET A 375 27.34 -22.21 22.57
N SER A 376 26.87 -23.24 21.86
CA SER A 376 27.55 -23.82 20.71
C SER A 376 27.43 -22.99 19.42
N LEU A 377 28.52 -22.30 19.06
CA LEU A 377 28.62 -21.52 17.81
C LEU A 377 28.40 -22.36 16.54
N THR A 378 28.84 -23.62 16.53
CA THR A 378 28.65 -24.54 15.40
C THR A 378 27.18 -24.90 15.18
N ARG A 379 26.42 -25.13 16.27
CA ARG A 379 24.98 -25.41 16.19
C ARG A 379 24.17 -24.21 15.72
N LEU A 380 24.49 -23.00 16.21
CA LEU A 380 23.87 -21.77 15.73
C LEU A 380 24.13 -21.59 14.24
N GLY A 381 25.40 -21.65 13.81
CA GLY A 381 25.79 -21.48 12.41
C GLY A 381 25.09 -22.46 11.46
N LEU A 382 25.02 -23.75 11.82
CA LEU A 382 24.31 -24.76 11.01
C LEU A 382 22.81 -24.50 10.94
N THR A 383 22.21 -24.03 12.03
CA THR A 383 20.77 -23.71 12.09
C THR A 383 20.46 -22.51 11.21
N SER A 384 21.24 -21.43 11.33
CA SER A 384 21.12 -20.24 10.48
C SER A 384 21.31 -20.56 9.00
N PHE A 385 22.32 -21.37 8.66
CA PHE A 385 22.55 -21.81 7.28
C PHE A 385 21.34 -22.54 6.68
N ARG A 386 20.74 -23.48 7.44
CA ARG A 386 19.56 -24.23 6.99
C ARG A 386 18.33 -23.34 6.80
N ILE A 387 18.18 -22.29 7.61
CA ILE A 387 17.10 -21.30 7.45
C ILE A 387 17.29 -20.52 6.15
N VAL A 388 18.50 -20.01 5.90
CA VAL A 388 18.81 -19.23 4.68
C VAL A 388 18.61 -20.05 3.40
N VAL A 389 19.07 -21.32 3.38
CA VAL A 389 18.84 -22.20 2.21
C VAL A 389 17.36 -22.40 1.93
N ARG A 390 16.53 -22.56 2.98
CA ARG A 390 15.08 -22.66 2.81
C ARG A 390 14.44 -21.35 2.36
N ALA A 391 14.92 -20.20 2.85
CA ALA A 391 14.47 -18.89 2.39
C ALA A 391 14.67 -18.76 0.88
N ILE A 392 15.89 -19.05 0.39
CA ILE A 392 16.24 -19.07 -1.04
C ILE A 392 15.28 -19.98 -1.84
N ALA A 393 15.10 -21.23 -1.38
CA ALA A 393 14.24 -22.19 -2.06
C ALA A 393 12.78 -21.70 -2.17
N SER A 394 12.29 -20.95 -1.18
CA SER A 394 10.93 -20.42 -1.18
C SER A 394 10.74 -19.09 -1.93
N THR A 395 11.83 -18.35 -2.18
CA THR A 395 11.81 -17.11 -2.97
C THR A 395 11.91 -17.36 -4.48
N LEU A 396 12.21 -18.59 -4.89
CA LEU A 396 12.23 -18.95 -6.31
C LEU A 396 10.81 -18.82 -6.90
N PRO A 397 10.65 -18.04 -7.99
CA PRO A 397 9.33 -17.78 -8.54
C PRO A 397 8.77 -19.05 -9.16
N LYS A 398 7.49 -19.33 -8.89
CA LYS A 398 6.74 -20.42 -9.55
C LYS A 398 6.26 -20.05 -10.96
N SER A 399 6.53 -18.83 -11.42
CA SER A 399 6.07 -18.26 -12.70
C SER A 399 7.21 -17.65 -13.50
N LEU A 400 7.02 -17.53 -14.82
CA LEU A 400 8.01 -16.99 -15.78
C LEU A 400 8.01 -15.44 -15.85
N ASN A 401 7.71 -14.75 -14.75
CA ASN A 401 7.67 -13.28 -14.72
C ASN A 401 9.09 -12.70 -14.52
N LEU A 402 9.57 -11.90 -15.48
CA LEU A 402 10.92 -11.30 -15.45
C LEU A 402 11.17 -10.41 -14.23
N ASP A 403 10.19 -9.63 -13.78
CA ASP A 403 10.33 -8.78 -12.59
C ASP A 403 10.36 -9.62 -11.31
N ALA A 404 9.56 -10.68 -11.25
CA ALA A 404 9.59 -11.64 -10.16
C ALA A 404 10.95 -12.37 -10.14
N TRP A 405 11.51 -12.71 -11.29
CA TRP A 405 12.85 -13.28 -11.42
C TRP A 405 13.95 -12.30 -11.03
N ARG A 406 13.87 -11.02 -11.43
CA ARG A 406 14.82 -9.97 -11.00
C ARG A 406 14.79 -9.79 -9.49
N ARG A 407 13.60 -9.67 -8.88
CA ARG A 407 13.45 -9.61 -7.42
C ARG A 407 13.97 -10.86 -6.74
N ALA A 408 13.58 -12.04 -7.21
CA ALA A 408 14.06 -13.30 -6.65
C ALA A 408 15.58 -13.42 -6.76
N ARG A 409 16.18 -12.93 -7.85
CA ARG A 409 17.63 -12.87 -8.04
C ARG A 409 18.28 -11.90 -7.06
N GLU A 410 17.75 -10.71 -6.86
CA GLU A 410 18.28 -9.74 -5.87
C GLU A 410 18.17 -10.27 -4.44
N VAL A 411 17.00 -10.83 -4.08
CA VAL A 411 16.79 -11.47 -2.77
C VAL A 411 17.76 -12.65 -2.59
N THR A 412 17.90 -13.51 -3.60
CA THR A 412 18.84 -14.65 -3.57
C THR A 412 20.29 -14.17 -3.46
N LYS A 413 20.68 -13.11 -4.17
CA LYS A 413 22.02 -12.52 -4.10
C LYS A 413 22.29 -11.95 -2.71
N ALA A 414 21.34 -11.23 -2.12
CA ALA A 414 21.44 -10.73 -0.75
C ALA A 414 21.57 -11.89 0.27
N LEU A 415 20.77 -12.95 0.11
CA LEU A 415 20.85 -14.15 0.94
C LEU A 415 22.21 -14.87 0.79
N LEU A 416 22.72 -15.01 -0.43
CA LEU A 416 24.03 -15.62 -0.70
C LEU A 416 25.18 -14.80 -0.10
N SER A 417 25.10 -13.47 -0.17
CA SER A 417 26.05 -12.58 0.50
C SER A 417 26.09 -12.84 2.02
N ARG A 418 24.91 -12.98 2.65
CA ARG A 418 24.81 -13.33 4.08
C ARG A 418 25.39 -14.70 4.40
N VAL A 419 25.22 -15.70 3.51
CA VAL A 419 25.90 -17.01 3.65
C VAL A 419 27.42 -16.84 3.59
N GLY A 420 27.94 -16.05 2.65
CA GLY A 420 29.35 -15.73 2.55
C GLY A 420 29.89 -15.13 3.84
N HIS A 421 29.20 -14.13 4.41
CA HIS A 421 29.56 -13.52 5.69
C HIS A 421 29.52 -14.53 6.85
N LEU A 422 28.51 -15.40 6.89
CA LEU A 422 28.39 -16.44 7.93
C LEU A 422 29.56 -17.45 7.86
N LEU A 423 29.94 -17.89 6.66
CA LEU A 423 31.06 -18.81 6.45
C LEU A 423 32.40 -18.19 6.80
N VAL A 424 32.62 -16.92 6.41
CA VAL A 424 33.81 -16.15 6.81
C VAL A 424 33.85 -15.97 8.33
N ALA A 425 32.72 -15.68 8.98
CA ALA A 425 32.64 -15.56 10.43
C ALA A 425 32.97 -16.90 11.14
N ILE A 426 32.44 -18.03 10.67
CA ILE A 426 32.75 -19.36 11.21
C ILE A 426 34.23 -19.70 11.03
N ARG A 427 34.81 -19.38 9.86
CA ARG A 427 36.25 -19.58 9.58
C ARG A 427 37.11 -18.73 10.49
N ASN A 428 36.80 -17.44 10.63
CA ASN A 428 37.53 -16.52 11.49
C ASN A 428 37.43 -16.95 12.96
N LEU A 429 36.25 -17.39 13.42
CA LEU A 429 36.08 -17.91 14.78
C LEU A 429 36.97 -19.12 15.08
N ARG A 430 37.08 -20.07 14.13
CA ARG A 430 37.98 -21.23 14.26
C ARG A 430 39.47 -20.87 14.25
N LEU A 431 39.85 -19.82 13.52
CA LEU A 431 41.24 -19.33 13.50
C LEU A 431 41.57 -18.50 14.75
N THR A 432 40.57 -17.86 15.38
CA THR A 432 40.74 -16.94 16.52
C THR A 432 40.80 -17.58 17.90
N SER A 433 40.56 -18.89 18.05
CA SER A 433 40.77 -19.60 19.33
C SER A 433 42.26 -19.78 19.70
N LYS A 434 43.18 -19.30 18.86
CA LYS A 434 44.64 -19.47 19.01
C LYS A 434 45.47 -18.17 19.06
N ALA A 435 44.88 -16.97 19.08
CA ALA A 435 45.61 -15.69 18.98
C ALA A 435 45.41 -14.72 20.18
N PRO A 436 46.39 -13.85 20.53
CA PRO A 436 46.34 -12.96 21.70
C PRO A 436 45.25 -11.87 21.61
N LEU A 437 44.72 -11.45 22.77
CA LEU A 437 43.52 -10.60 22.95
C LEU A 437 43.46 -9.28 22.13
N GLY A 438 44.58 -8.71 21.66
CA GLY A 438 44.62 -7.37 21.06
C GLY A 438 44.25 -7.24 19.57
N LYS A 439 44.52 -8.25 18.72
CA LYS A 439 44.10 -8.22 17.28
C LYS A 439 42.65 -8.66 17.08
N ASN A 440 42.13 -9.44 18.03
CA ASN A 440 40.80 -10.07 17.99
C ASN A 440 39.64 -9.07 18.18
N THR A 441 39.86 -7.99 18.94
CA THR A 441 38.86 -6.97 19.25
C THR A 441 38.56 -6.03 18.08
N ARG A 442 39.56 -5.71 17.23
CA ARG A 442 39.35 -4.84 16.05
C ARG A 442 38.52 -5.50 14.95
N LEU A 443 38.79 -6.78 14.65
CA LEU A 443 38.00 -7.56 13.68
C LEU A 443 36.57 -7.79 14.19
N TRP A 444 36.42 -8.07 15.49
CA TRP A 444 35.11 -8.21 16.15
C TRP A 444 34.31 -6.91 16.08
N ALA A 445 34.91 -5.78 16.45
CA ALA A 445 34.27 -4.46 16.38
C ALA A 445 33.87 -4.08 14.95
N SER A 446 34.73 -4.37 13.95
CA SER A 446 34.43 -4.11 12.54
C SER A 446 33.24 -4.92 12.01
N TRP A 447 33.13 -6.20 12.39
CA TRP A 447 32.04 -7.06 11.95
C TRP A 447 30.72 -6.72 12.65
N SER A 448 30.76 -6.47 13.96
CA SER A 448 29.57 -6.02 14.69
C SER A 448 29.09 -4.66 14.17
N ARG A 449 29.99 -3.73 13.82
CA ARG A 449 29.62 -2.50 13.08
C ARG A 449 28.96 -2.80 11.74
N SER A 450 29.40 -3.82 11.00
CA SER A 450 28.77 -4.22 9.74
C SER A 450 27.34 -4.77 9.89
N LEU A 451 27.03 -5.44 11.01
CA LEU A 451 25.66 -5.83 11.36
C LEU A 451 24.83 -4.63 11.84
N LEU A 452 25.47 -3.67 12.51
CA LEU A 452 24.82 -2.44 12.93
C LEU A 452 24.47 -1.55 11.73
N THR A 453 25.32 -1.50 10.69
CA THR A 453 25.02 -0.81 9.43
C THR A 453 23.89 -1.46 8.62
N SER A 454 23.49 -2.70 8.92
CA SER A 454 22.32 -3.33 8.30
C SER A 454 21.02 -3.10 9.07
N VAL A 455 21.11 -2.61 10.32
CA VAL A 455 20.00 -2.19 11.20
C VAL A 455 19.82 -0.67 11.19
N GLN A 456 20.88 0.09 10.89
CA GLN A 456 20.71 1.47 10.46
C GLN A 456 20.04 1.46 9.08
N PRO A 457 19.08 2.35 8.81
CA PRO A 457 18.72 2.63 7.43
C PRO A 457 20.02 2.89 6.68
N GLN A 458 20.23 2.18 5.56
CA GLN A 458 21.26 2.61 4.63
C GLN A 458 21.01 4.09 4.42
N ASP A 459 22.06 4.90 4.52
CA ASP A 459 22.11 6.16 3.80
C ASP A 459 21.88 5.80 2.31
N HIS A 460 20.61 5.65 1.91
CA HIS A 460 20.15 6.40 0.77
C HIS A 460 20.53 7.80 1.15
N LYS A 461 21.72 8.23 0.67
CA LYS A 461 22.20 9.59 0.75
C LYS A 461 20.95 10.44 0.77
N SER A 462 20.70 11.10 1.90
CA SER A 462 19.92 12.31 1.90
C SER A 462 20.60 13.16 0.82
N ARG A 463 20.13 13.02 -0.42
CA ARG A 463 20.44 13.97 -1.48
C ARG A 463 20.06 15.28 -0.82
N PRO A 464 21.01 16.21 -0.66
CA PRO A 464 20.75 17.41 0.09
C PRO A 464 19.48 18.02 -0.47
N THR A 465 18.42 17.98 0.33
CA THR A 465 17.12 18.55 -0.02
C THR A 465 17.31 20.04 0.07
N ASN A 466 17.79 20.64 -1.02
CA ASN A 466 17.67 22.08 -1.23
C ASN A 466 16.20 22.40 -1.51
N SER A 467 15.35 22.34 -0.48
CA SER A 467 14.11 23.10 -0.30
C SER A 467 13.28 22.45 0.81
N THR A 468 13.40 22.92 2.05
CA THR A 468 12.44 22.53 3.11
C THR A 468 12.09 23.75 3.94
N ASP A 469 11.13 24.52 3.45
CA ASP A 469 10.21 25.16 4.37
C ASP A 469 9.21 24.07 4.81
N PRO A 470 9.12 23.72 6.11
CA PRO A 470 8.19 22.70 6.57
C PRO A 470 6.75 23.12 6.27
N MET A 471 5.98 22.24 5.61
CA MET A 471 4.58 22.50 5.29
C MET A 471 3.79 22.78 6.59
N THR A 472 3.13 23.93 6.66
CA THR A 472 2.31 24.31 7.82
C THR A 472 0.92 23.68 7.69
N PRO A 473 0.27 23.27 8.80
CA PRO A 473 -1.10 22.74 8.77
C PRO A 473 -2.13 23.72 8.15
N SER A 474 -1.87 25.02 8.20
CA SER A 474 -2.72 26.02 7.53
C SER A 474 -2.67 25.89 6.01
N SER A 475 -1.50 25.61 5.42
CA SER A 475 -1.34 25.52 3.97
C SER A 475 -2.15 24.39 3.32
N ALA A 476 -2.21 23.20 3.94
CA ALA A 476 -3.02 22.08 3.45
C ALA A 476 -4.53 22.37 3.54
N ARG A 477 -4.97 23.01 4.63
CA ARG A 477 -6.36 23.43 4.82
C ARG A 477 -6.77 24.52 3.82
N ASP A 478 -5.89 25.48 3.56
CA ASP A 478 -6.15 26.54 2.58
C ASP A 478 -6.24 25.96 1.16
N ALA A 479 -5.36 25.02 0.81
CA ALA A 479 -5.42 24.32 -0.47
C ALA A 479 -6.71 23.49 -0.61
N MET A 480 -7.10 22.77 0.45
CA MET A 480 -8.37 22.05 0.51
C MET A 480 -9.56 23.01 0.29
N ARG A 481 -9.58 24.17 0.96
CA ARG A 481 -10.65 25.17 0.79
C ARG A 481 -10.75 25.65 -0.66
N ARG A 482 -9.64 26.06 -1.27
CA ARG A 482 -9.65 26.50 -2.68
C ARG A 482 -10.12 25.40 -3.64
N ALA A 483 -9.70 24.15 -3.41
CA ALA A 483 -10.15 23.02 -4.20
C ALA A 483 -11.65 22.74 -4.02
N THR A 484 -12.18 22.90 -2.81
CA THR A 484 -13.61 22.80 -2.52
C THR A 484 -14.39 23.87 -3.28
N ASP A 485 -14.01 25.14 -3.10
CA ASP A 485 -14.68 26.28 -3.75
C ASP A 485 -14.70 26.07 -5.27
N ARG A 486 -13.55 25.65 -5.83
CA ARG A 486 -13.43 25.38 -7.26
C ARG A 486 -14.31 24.22 -7.73
N LEU A 487 -14.35 23.11 -6.99
CA LEU A 487 -15.19 21.96 -7.38
C LEU A 487 -16.68 22.32 -7.32
N VAL A 488 -17.11 23.09 -6.31
CA VAL A 488 -18.49 23.60 -6.21
C VAL A 488 -18.81 24.51 -7.40
N ASP A 489 -17.91 25.43 -7.76
CA ASP A 489 -18.09 26.33 -8.91
C ASP A 489 -18.14 25.60 -10.26
N MET A 490 -17.57 24.40 -10.35
CA MET A 490 -17.60 23.55 -11.54
C MET A 490 -18.88 22.71 -11.67
N GLN A 491 -19.75 22.70 -10.66
CA GLN A 491 -21.01 21.98 -10.72
C GLN A 491 -21.92 22.59 -11.79
N ARG A 492 -22.55 21.73 -12.59
CA ARG A 492 -23.48 22.13 -13.65
C ARG A 492 -24.85 22.46 -13.04
N ALA A 493 -25.65 23.22 -13.79
CA ALA A 493 -26.99 23.63 -13.36
C ALA A 493 -27.97 22.46 -13.12
N ASP A 494 -27.70 21.29 -13.69
CA ASP A 494 -28.47 20.05 -13.46
C ASP A 494 -28.00 19.27 -12.22
N GLY A 495 -27.04 19.80 -11.47
CA GLY A 495 -26.46 19.19 -10.27
C GLY A 495 -25.28 18.27 -10.56
N SER A 496 -24.98 17.95 -11.82
CA SER A 496 -23.90 17.03 -12.17
C SER A 496 -22.51 17.69 -12.19
N TRP A 497 -21.49 16.86 -12.04
CA TRP A 497 -20.13 17.17 -12.48
C TRP A 497 -19.80 16.32 -13.70
N GLU A 498 -19.29 16.97 -14.74
CA GLU A 498 -18.82 16.28 -15.95
C GLU A 498 -17.68 17.08 -16.60
N GLY A 499 -16.54 16.40 -16.83
CA GLY A 499 -15.43 16.92 -17.61
C GLY A 499 -15.38 16.30 -19.00
N GLU A 500 -14.60 16.90 -19.90
CA GLU A 500 -14.35 16.27 -21.18
C GLU A 500 -13.55 14.96 -20.99
N MET A 501 -13.98 13.91 -21.69
CA MET A 501 -13.23 12.67 -21.86
C MET A 501 -12.46 12.71 -23.18
N VAL A 502 -11.26 13.29 -23.14
CA VAL A 502 -10.46 13.52 -24.34
C VAL A 502 -9.84 12.21 -24.80
N TRP A 503 -9.95 11.92 -26.10
CA TRP A 503 -9.29 10.78 -26.72
C TRP A 503 -8.61 11.16 -28.04
N CYS A 504 -9.14 10.72 -29.19
CA CYS A 504 -8.44 10.80 -30.46
C CYS A 504 -9.28 11.45 -31.58
N PRO A 505 -8.61 12.14 -32.53
CA PRO A 505 -9.28 12.85 -33.63
C PRO A 505 -9.97 11.93 -34.65
N MET A 506 -9.72 10.61 -34.58
CA MET A 506 -10.37 9.62 -35.44
C MET A 506 -11.90 9.70 -35.37
N LEU A 507 -12.47 9.92 -34.19
CA LEU A 507 -13.92 9.97 -34.03
C LEU A 507 -14.53 11.17 -34.76
N THR A 508 -13.90 12.34 -34.66
CA THR A 508 -14.32 13.53 -35.42
C THR A 508 -14.15 13.31 -36.92
N ALA A 509 -13.07 12.64 -37.36
CA ALA A 509 -12.91 12.28 -38.77
C ALA A 509 -14.00 11.33 -39.26
N GLN A 510 -14.36 10.31 -38.47
CA GLN A 510 -15.45 9.39 -38.78
C GLN A 510 -16.81 10.10 -38.84
N TYR A 511 -17.05 11.08 -37.96
CA TYR A 511 -18.24 11.92 -38.01
C TYR A 511 -18.33 12.70 -39.34
N VAL A 512 -17.23 13.34 -39.78
CA VAL A 512 -17.19 14.04 -41.08
C VAL A 512 -17.43 13.06 -42.24
N ILE A 513 -16.80 11.89 -42.20
CA ILE A 513 -16.96 10.85 -43.23
C ILE A 513 -18.41 10.36 -43.28
N LEU A 514 -19.02 10.11 -42.12
CA LEU A 514 -20.43 9.75 -42.00
C LEU A 514 -21.33 10.80 -42.64
N SER A 515 -21.16 12.08 -42.26
CA SER A 515 -21.93 13.19 -42.82
C SER A 515 -21.76 13.27 -44.33
N PHE A 516 -20.54 13.10 -44.85
CA PHE A 516 -20.29 13.10 -46.29
C PHE A 516 -21.01 11.94 -47.02
N ILE A 517 -20.92 10.71 -46.49
CA ILE A 517 -21.57 9.53 -47.09
C ILE A 517 -23.08 9.73 -47.18
N MET A 518 -23.68 10.31 -46.14
CA MET A 518 -25.12 10.54 -46.04
C MET A 518 -25.58 11.83 -46.72
N ASN A 519 -24.66 12.59 -47.33
CA ASN A 519 -24.91 13.90 -47.94
C ASN A 519 -25.48 14.94 -46.95
N GLU A 520 -25.10 14.83 -45.68
CA GLU A 520 -25.42 15.78 -44.61
C GLU A 520 -24.36 16.88 -44.57
N LYS A 521 -24.78 18.14 -44.78
CA LYS A 521 -23.86 19.28 -44.77
C LYS A 521 -23.65 19.80 -43.36
N LEU A 522 -22.40 19.85 -42.92
CA LEU A 522 -22.04 20.57 -41.70
C LEU A 522 -22.20 22.06 -41.92
N ASP A 523 -22.84 22.74 -40.97
CA ASP A 523 -22.97 24.19 -41.02
C ASP A 523 -21.59 24.88 -40.96
N PRO A 524 -21.46 26.14 -41.45
CA PRO A 524 -20.17 26.81 -41.52
C PRO A 524 -19.44 26.97 -40.18
N ARG A 525 -20.18 27.07 -39.05
CA ARG A 525 -19.58 27.16 -37.71
C ARG A 525 -19.04 25.80 -37.29
N ARG A 526 -19.83 24.74 -37.39
CA ARG A 526 -19.40 23.37 -37.09
C ARG A 526 -18.21 22.96 -37.94
N ARG A 527 -18.23 23.24 -39.24
CA ARG A 527 -17.09 22.99 -40.15
C ARG A 527 -15.80 23.64 -39.63
N ARG A 528 -15.84 24.92 -39.29
CA ARG A 528 -14.68 25.67 -38.78
C ARG A 528 -14.17 25.06 -37.46
N LEU A 529 -15.07 24.71 -36.55
CA LEU A 529 -14.72 24.15 -35.25
C LEU A 529 -14.16 22.72 -35.37
N VAL A 530 -14.64 21.91 -36.31
CA VAL A 530 -14.03 20.60 -36.63
C VAL A 530 -12.59 20.79 -37.15
N LEU A 531 -12.35 21.73 -38.06
CA LEU A 531 -10.99 22.03 -38.54
C LEU A 531 -10.07 22.50 -37.40
N ARG A 532 -10.59 23.32 -36.48
CA ARG A 532 -9.88 23.76 -35.28
C ARG A 532 -9.48 22.59 -34.38
N GLN A 533 -10.33 21.56 -34.27
CA GLN A 533 -10.01 20.37 -33.50
C GLN A 533 -8.89 19.55 -34.13
N PHE A 534 -8.87 19.40 -35.46
CA PHE A 534 -7.74 18.75 -36.14
C PHE A 534 -6.45 19.53 -35.99
N GLU A 535 -6.49 20.86 -36.04
CA GLU A 535 -5.34 21.72 -35.75
C GLU A 535 -4.83 21.51 -34.32
N HIS A 536 -5.74 21.51 -33.33
CA HIS A 536 -5.40 21.37 -31.91
C HIS A 536 -4.80 20.01 -31.55
N THR A 537 -5.25 18.93 -32.21
CA THR A 537 -4.80 17.55 -31.94
C THR A 537 -3.63 17.10 -32.80
N ARG A 538 -3.05 18.01 -33.60
CA ARG A 538 -1.93 17.73 -34.49
C ARG A 538 -0.64 17.54 -33.70
N LEU A 539 0.05 16.43 -33.95
CA LEU A 539 1.34 16.10 -33.35
C LEU A 539 2.44 17.07 -33.82
N PRO A 540 3.59 17.19 -33.11
CA PRO A 540 4.70 18.06 -33.52
C PRO A 540 5.21 17.83 -34.95
N GLU A 541 5.13 16.58 -35.44
CA GLU A 541 5.48 16.20 -36.80
C GLU A 541 4.51 16.76 -37.86
N GLY A 542 3.36 17.30 -37.45
CA GLY A 542 2.29 17.76 -38.33
C GLY A 542 1.30 16.67 -38.77
N LEU A 543 1.27 15.55 -38.04
CA LEU A 543 0.47 14.35 -38.31
C LEU A 543 -0.48 14.04 -37.14
N TRP A 544 -1.17 12.89 -37.16
CA TRP A 544 -2.08 12.48 -36.08
C TRP A 544 -1.88 11.02 -35.64
N GLY A 545 -2.18 10.77 -34.37
CA GLY A 545 -2.06 9.45 -33.73
C GLY A 545 -3.25 9.11 -32.83
N LEU A 546 -3.14 8.02 -32.07
CA LEU A 546 -4.20 7.61 -31.13
C LEU A 546 -4.31 8.53 -29.91
N HIS A 547 -3.26 9.28 -29.59
CA HIS A 547 -3.19 10.28 -28.53
C HIS A 547 -1.92 11.14 -28.72
N GLU A 548 -1.74 12.20 -27.92
CA GLU A 548 -0.61 13.14 -28.07
C GLU A 548 0.76 12.51 -27.84
N HIS A 549 0.87 11.50 -26.97
CA HIS A 549 2.12 10.76 -26.73
C HIS A 549 2.36 9.58 -27.69
N SER A 550 1.49 9.37 -28.68
CA SER A 550 1.65 8.28 -29.63
C SER A 550 2.52 8.71 -30.81
N HIS A 551 3.17 7.74 -31.46
CA HIS A 551 3.74 8.00 -32.79
C HIS A 551 2.62 8.28 -33.80
N PRO A 552 2.90 8.93 -34.95
CA PRO A 552 1.90 9.09 -36.00
C PRO A 552 1.37 7.74 -36.49
N TYR A 553 0.05 7.54 -36.39
CA TYR A 553 -0.62 6.36 -36.90
C TYR A 553 -1.03 6.61 -38.36
N LEU A 554 -0.71 5.65 -39.24
CA LEU A 554 -1.16 5.71 -40.63
C LEU A 554 -2.69 5.76 -40.68
N PHE A 555 -3.36 4.97 -39.84
CA PHE A 555 -4.82 4.98 -39.74
C PHE A 555 -5.40 6.35 -39.41
N VAL A 556 -4.97 6.96 -38.31
CA VAL A 556 -5.57 8.21 -37.81
C VAL A 556 -5.22 9.37 -38.74
N THR A 557 -3.97 9.47 -39.16
CA THR A 557 -3.51 10.50 -40.11
C THR A 557 -4.29 10.44 -41.41
N THR A 558 -4.50 9.24 -41.97
CA THR A 558 -5.26 9.09 -43.24
C THR A 558 -6.70 9.53 -43.07
N LEU A 559 -7.38 9.14 -41.98
CA LEU A 559 -8.77 9.55 -41.76
C LEU A 559 -8.92 11.06 -41.56
N VAL A 560 -8.02 11.68 -40.79
CA VAL A 560 -8.05 13.14 -40.61
C VAL A 560 -7.77 13.86 -41.93
N TYR A 561 -6.75 13.43 -42.69
CA TYR A 561 -6.45 13.98 -44.02
C TYR A 561 -7.68 13.93 -44.93
N VAL A 562 -8.30 12.74 -45.06
CA VAL A 562 -9.50 12.54 -45.86
C VAL A 562 -10.64 13.43 -45.37
N ALA A 563 -10.92 13.45 -44.07
CA ALA A 563 -11.99 14.28 -43.50
C ALA A 563 -11.78 15.78 -43.81
N VAL A 564 -10.57 16.30 -43.66
CA VAL A 564 -10.25 17.70 -43.98
C VAL A 564 -10.47 18.01 -45.47
N ARG A 565 -10.09 17.09 -46.37
CA ARG A 565 -10.35 17.22 -47.82
C ARG A 565 -11.86 17.18 -48.13
N LEU A 566 -12.63 16.33 -47.44
CA LEU A 566 -14.11 16.28 -47.56
C LEU A 566 -14.77 17.58 -47.07
N LEU A 567 -14.14 18.31 -46.15
CA LEU A 567 -14.57 19.65 -45.73
C LEU A 567 -14.20 20.75 -46.73
N GLY A 568 -13.61 20.42 -47.88
CA GLY A 568 -13.28 21.37 -48.94
C GLY A 568 -12.03 22.21 -48.67
N VAL A 569 -11.12 21.73 -47.81
CA VAL A 569 -9.78 22.32 -47.63
C VAL A 569 -8.86 21.78 -48.72
N ASP A 570 -8.04 22.64 -49.33
CA ASP A 570 -7.12 22.27 -50.40
C ASP A 570 -6.00 21.32 -49.92
N LYS A 571 -5.47 20.46 -50.81
CA LYS A 571 -4.42 19.48 -50.47
C LYS A 571 -3.12 20.13 -50.00
N ASP A 572 -2.84 21.35 -50.46
CA ASP A 572 -1.62 22.10 -50.14
C ASP A 572 -1.80 23.02 -48.92
N ASP A 573 -2.96 22.97 -48.26
CA ASP A 573 -3.24 23.74 -47.04
C ASP A 573 -2.24 23.38 -45.91
N PRO A 574 -1.71 24.38 -45.18
CA PRO A 574 -0.76 24.17 -44.09
C PRO A 574 -1.24 23.21 -42.99
N LEU A 575 -2.55 23.01 -42.84
CA LEU A 575 -3.12 22.05 -41.90
C LEU A 575 -2.71 20.61 -42.25
N ILE A 576 -2.78 20.23 -43.53
CA ILE A 576 -2.66 18.85 -44.01
C ILE A 576 -1.51 18.58 -44.99
N ALA A 577 -0.77 19.60 -45.44
CA ALA A 577 0.33 19.44 -46.40
C ALA A 577 1.38 18.40 -45.96
N LYS A 578 1.76 18.40 -44.68
CA LYS A 578 2.69 17.39 -44.11
C LYS A 578 2.10 15.99 -44.09
N ALA A 579 0.80 15.86 -43.84
CA ALA A 579 0.11 14.58 -43.91
C ALA A 579 0.04 14.07 -45.37
N GLY A 580 -0.19 14.94 -46.34
CA GLY A 580 -0.09 14.59 -47.76
C GLY A 580 1.30 14.03 -48.11
N GLN A 581 2.37 14.71 -47.68
CA GLN A 581 3.75 14.23 -47.89
C GLN A 581 4.00 12.88 -47.22
N PHE A 582 3.56 12.70 -45.98
CA PHE A 582 3.67 11.43 -45.25
C PHE A 582 2.97 10.29 -45.99
N LEU A 583 1.73 10.52 -46.45
CA LEU A 583 0.93 9.51 -47.15
C LEU A 583 1.55 9.11 -48.50
N GLN A 584 2.26 10.01 -49.18
CA GLN A 584 3.00 9.71 -50.41
C GLN A 584 4.23 8.82 -50.17
N THR A 585 4.77 8.81 -48.95
CA THR A 585 5.95 7.99 -48.58
C THR A 585 5.58 6.64 -47.95
N GLU A 586 4.34 6.49 -47.49
CA GLU A 586 3.86 5.31 -46.77
C GLU A 586 3.12 4.34 -47.69
N ASP A 587 3.10 3.06 -47.31
CA ASP A 587 2.32 2.06 -48.02
C ASP A 587 0.90 1.98 -47.47
N ILE A 588 -0.03 2.70 -48.11
CA ILE A 588 -1.43 2.78 -47.68
C ILE A 588 -2.14 1.41 -47.68
N LEU A 589 -1.67 0.41 -48.46
CA LEU A 589 -2.20 -0.97 -48.36
C LEU A 589 -1.96 -1.60 -46.98
N GLY A 590 -1.00 -1.08 -46.24
CA GLY A 590 -0.66 -1.46 -44.87
C GLY A 590 -1.56 -0.84 -43.80
N ILE A 591 -2.54 0.01 -44.13
CA ILE A 591 -3.42 0.62 -43.13
C ILE A 591 -4.17 -0.47 -42.31
N PRO A 592 -4.32 -0.32 -40.97
CA PRO A 592 -5.11 -1.22 -40.13
C PRO A 592 -6.52 -1.51 -40.67
N SER A 593 -7.10 -2.64 -40.28
CA SER A 593 -8.37 -3.16 -40.79
C SER A 593 -9.54 -2.19 -40.69
N TRP A 594 -9.61 -1.41 -39.60
CA TRP A 594 -10.64 -0.37 -39.43
C TRP A 594 -10.43 0.80 -40.41
N GLY A 595 -9.18 1.16 -40.72
CA GLY A 595 -8.86 2.14 -41.77
C GLY A 595 -9.27 1.66 -43.15
N LYS A 596 -8.95 0.40 -43.47
CA LYS A 596 -9.41 -0.22 -44.74
C LYS A 596 -10.93 -0.16 -44.88
N PHE A 597 -11.65 -0.36 -43.78
CA PHE A 597 -13.11 -0.36 -43.76
C PHE A 597 -13.70 1.01 -44.08
N TRP A 598 -13.22 2.07 -43.41
CA TRP A 598 -13.68 3.43 -43.65
C TRP A 598 -13.27 3.97 -45.03
N LEU A 599 -12.05 3.65 -45.50
CA LEU A 599 -11.63 4.02 -46.85
C LEU A 599 -12.41 3.27 -47.93
N ALA A 600 -12.81 2.03 -47.68
CA ALA A 600 -13.62 1.28 -48.64
C ALA A 600 -15.00 1.90 -48.85
N LEU A 601 -15.63 2.41 -47.79
CA LEU A 601 -16.90 3.14 -47.88
C LEU A 601 -16.80 4.39 -48.76
N LEU A 602 -15.66 5.07 -48.75
CA LEU A 602 -15.40 6.26 -49.58
C LEU A 602 -14.88 5.94 -50.99
N ASN A 603 -14.86 4.67 -51.39
CA ASN A 603 -14.26 4.25 -52.66
C ASN A 603 -12.76 4.59 -52.79
N LEU A 604 -12.06 4.76 -51.67
CA LEU A 604 -10.62 4.97 -51.59
C LEU A 604 -9.85 3.65 -51.36
N TYR A 605 -10.56 2.54 -51.23
CA TYR A 605 -9.98 1.20 -51.01
C TYR A 605 -10.94 0.12 -51.54
N ASP A 606 -10.47 -0.91 -52.23
CA ASP A 606 -11.35 -2.01 -52.69
C ASP A 606 -11.66 -2.97 -51.51
N TRP A 607 -12.93 -3.33 -51.32
CA TRP A 607 -13.40 -4.33 -50.35
C TRP A 607 -12.66 -5.68 -50.43
N LYS A 608 -12.08 -6.03 -51.59
CA LYS A 608 -11.19 -7.19 -51.78
C LYS A 608 -9.94 -7.12 -50.91
N GLY A 609 -9.54 -5.96 -50.40
CA GLY A 609 -8.40 -5.85 -49.51
C GLY A 609 -8.72 -6.02 -48.02
N LEU A 610 -9.97 -6.29 -47.66
CA LEU A 610 -10.39 -6.59 -46.29
C LEU A 610 -10.55 -8.10 -46.03
N ASN A 611 -10.28 -8.50 -44.79
CA ASN A 611 -10.73 -9.80 -44.28
C ASN A 611 -12.25 -9.78 -44.10
N SER A 612 -12.91 -10.91 -44.33
CA SER A 612 -14.36 -10.98 -44.34
C SER A 612 -14.97 -10.76 -42.95
N VAL A 613 -15.98 -9.89 -42.87
CA VAL A 613 -16.79 -9.67 -41.67
C VAL A 613 -18.15 -10.33 -41.90
N LEU A 614 -18.32 -11.55 -41.40
CA LEU A 614 -19.41 -12.44 -41.82
C LEU A 614 -20.67 -12.27 -40.95
N PRO A 615 -21.81 -11.82 -41.50
CA PRO A 615 -23.07 -11.75 -40.75
C PRO A 615 -23.59 -13.15 -40.34
N GLU A 616 -23.23 -14.20 -41.09
CA GLU A 616 -23.62 -15.58 -40.79
C GLU A 616 -23.11 -16.09 -39.43
N LEU A 617 -22.04 -15.49 -38.89
CA LEU A 617 -21.46 -15.89 -37.60
C LEU A 617 -22.45 -15.71 -36.44
N TRP A 618 -23.42 -14.79 -36.56
CA TRP A 618 -24.47 -14.54 -35.57
C TRP A 618 -25.61 -15.58 -35.62
N ARG A 619 -25.61 -16.45 -36.63
CA ARG A 619 -26.58 -17.58 -36.72
C ARG A 619 -26.01 -18.90 -36.19
N VAL A 620 -24.73 -18.94 -35.86
CA VAL A 620 -24.11 -20.10 -35.21
C VAL A 620 -24.79 -20.34 -33.85
N PRO A 621 -24.99 -21.59 -33.39
CA PRO A 621 -25.61 -21.84 -32.09
C PRO A 621 -24.86 -21.15 -30.94
N ARG A 622 -25.60 -20.49 -30.02
CA ARG A 622 -25.03 -19.70 -28.88
C ARG A 622 -24.09 -20.51 -27.99
N TRP A 623 -24.25 -21.84 -27.92
CA TRP A 623 -23.39 -22.72 -27.12
C TRP A 623 -21.96 -22.83 -27.69
N VAL A 624 -21.74 -22.54 -28.98
CA VAL A 624 -20.40 -22.54 -29.61
C VAL A 624 -19.49 -21.50 -28.95
N PRO A 625 -18.27 -21.86 -28.50
CA PRO A 625 -17.38 -20.95 -27.77
C PRO A 625 -17.04 -19.64 -28.49
N LEU A 626 -17.04 -19.65 -29.83
CA LEU A 626 -16.69 -18.50 -30.67
C LEU A 626 -17.87 -17.56 -30.98
N HIS A 627 -19.09 -17.90 -30.54
CA HIS A 627 -20.29 -17.13 -30.86
C HIS A 627 -20.15 -15.65 -30.42
N PRO A 628 -20.55 -14.67 -31.24
CA PRO A 628 -20.37 -13.24 -30.95
C PRO A 628 -20.99 -12.76 -29.64
N SER A 629 -22.07 -13.38 -29.16
CA SER A 629 -22.68 -13.07 -27.85
C SER A 629 -21.73 -13.24 -26.66
N LYS A 630 -20.60 -13.95 -26.84
CA LYS A 630 -19.57 -14.19 -25.83
C LYS A 630 -18.42 -13.18 -25.89
N TRP A 631 -18.39 -12.35 -26.92
CA TRP A 631 -17.38 -11.29 -27.05
C TRP A 631 -17.70 -10.15 -26.09
N TYR A 632 -16.67 -9.37 -25.76
CA TYR A 632 -16.82 -8.12 -25.04
C TYR A 632 -17.83 -7.20 -25.76
N CYS A 633 -18.68 -6.49 -25.01
CA CYS A 633 -19.84 -5.76 -25.54
C CYS A 633 -19.46 -4.74 -26.62
N HIS A 634 -18.42 -3.92 -26.40
CA HIS A 634 -17.90 -2.96 -27.40
C HIS A 634 -17.53 -3.66 -28.71
N THR A 635 -16.69 -4.70 -28.64
CA THR A 635 -16.28 -5.50 -29.82
C THR A 635 -17.48 -6.16 -30.51
N ARG A 636 -18.42 -6.71 -29.73
CA ARG A 636 -19.62 -7.35 -30.24
C ARG A 636 -20.48 -6.40 -31.06
N LEU A 637 -20.76 -5.20 -30.54
CA LEU A 637 -21.60 -4.21 -31.21
C LEU A 637 -20.92 -3.63 -32.46
N ILE A 638 -19.63 -3.30 -32.38
CA ILE A 638 -18.87 -2.79 -33.53
C ILE A 638 -18.89 -3.80 -34.68
N TYR A 639 -18.53 -5.06 -34.41
CA TYR A 639 -18.47 -6.08 -35.46
C TYR A 639 -19.84 -6.52 -35.97
N MET A 640 -20.91 -6.38 -35.16
CA MET A 640 -22.28 -6.58 -35.60
C MET A 640 -22.65 -5.58 -36.71
N ALA A 641 -22.47 -4.28 -36.44
CA ALA A 641 -22.74 -3.23 -37.42
C ALA A 641 -21.82 -3.32 -38.65
N MET A 642 -20.52 -3.57 -38.44
CA MET A 642 -19.57 -3.79 -39.55
C MET A 642 -19.98 -4.97 -40.44
N SER A 643 -20.58 -6.04 -39.89
CA SER A 643 -21.01 -7.19 -40.70
C SER A 643 -22.18 -6.86 -41.64
N VAL A 644 -23.12 -6.02 -41.18
CA VAL A 644 -24.23 -5.50 -41.98
C VAL A 644 -23.69 -4.61 -43.09
N VAL A 645 -22.88 -3.61 -42.73
CA VAL A 645 -22.28 -2.68 -43.68
C VAL A 645 -21.40 -3.42 -44.69
N TYR A 646 -20.54 -4.34 -44.24
CA TYR A 646 -19.68 -5.14 -45.11
C TYR A 646 -20.53 -5.87 -46.15
N SER A 647 -21.65 -6.49 -45.76
CA SER A 647 -22.50 -7.27 -46.68
C SER A 647 -23.04 -6.47 -47.88
N SER A 648 -23.21 -5.15 -47.73
CA SER A 648 -23.66 -4.26 -48.82
C SER A 648 -22.58 -3.98 -49.86
N ARG A 649 -21.30 -4.05 -49.47
CA ARG A 649 -20.16 -3.59 -50.27
C ARG A 649 -20.31 -2.17 -50.82
N PHE A 650 -21.02 -1.32 -50.08
CA PHE A 650 -21.23 0.07 -50.44
C PHE A 650 -19.91 0.80 -50.67
N GLN A 651 -19.89 1.66 -51.69
CA GLN A 651 -18.84 2.63 -51.95
C GLN A 651 -19.50 3.92 -52.46
N THR A 652 -19.04 5.09 -52.02
CA THR A 652 -19.54 6.35 -52.54
C THR A 652 -19.26 6.50 -54.04
N PRO A 653 -20.09 7.26 -54.78
CA PRO A 653 -19.82 7.58 -56.17
C PRO A 653 -18.44 8.22 -56.37
N VAL A 654 -17.79 7.93 -57.50
CA VAL A 654 -16.50 8.53 -57.86
C VAL A 654 -16.74 9.95 -58.35
N THR A 655 -16.45 10.93 -57.49
CA THR A 655 -16.49 12.36 -57.81
C THR A 655 -15.07 12.89 -58.13
N PRO A 656 -14.91 14.12 -58.64
CA PRO A 656 -13.59 14.72 -58.82
C PRO A 656 -12.76 14.75 -57.52
N LEU A 657 -13.41 14.98 -56.37
CA LEU A 657 -12.74 14.96 -55.07
C LEU A 657 -12.29 13.54 -54.68
N ILE A 658 -13.12 12.53 -54.90
CA ILE A 658 -12.75 11.14 -54.61
C ILE A 658 -11.62 10.68 -55.54
N THR A 659 -11.64 11.08 -56.81
CA THR A 659 -10.56 10.82 -57.76
C THR A 659 -9.25 11.49 -57.31
N ALA A 660 -9.32 12.75 -56.87
CA ALA A 660 -8.17 13.45 -56.32
C ALA A 660 -7.61 12.71 -55.09
N LEU A 661 -8.47 12.29 -54.16
CA LEU A 661 -8.06 11.51 -52.98
C LEU A 661 -7.45 10.15 -53.35
N GLN A 662 -7.96 9.46 -54.37
CA GLN A 662 -7.36 8.21 -54.86
C GLN A 662 -5.92 8.44 -55.35
N ILE A 663 -5.69 9.52 -56.10
CA ILE A 663 -4.35 9.91 -56.58
C ILE A 663 -3.46 10.35 -55.42
N GLU A 664 -3.99 11.15 -54.49
CA GLU A 664 -3.28 11.62 -53.29
C GLU A 664 -2.87 10.48 -52.34
N LEU A 665 -3.57 9.34 -52.35
CA LEU A 665 -3.27 8.18 -51.48
C LEU A 665 -2.49 7.05 -52.18
N PHE A 666 -2.71 6.80 -53.47
CA PHE A 666 -2.14 5.65 -54.18
C PHE A 666 -1.41 5.99 -55.48
N GLY A 667 -1.41 7.27 -55.89
CA GLY A 667 -0.86 7.74 -57.16
C GLY A 667 -1.81 7.58 -58.36
N GLU A 668 -1.35 7.95 -59.56
CA GLU A 668 -2.15 7.97 -60.80
C GLU A 668 -2.65 6.58 -61.26
N ASP A 669 -2.06 5.51 -60.74
CA ASP A 669 -2.33 4.11 -61.11
C ASP A 669 -3.26 3.39 -60.08
N PHE A 670 -4.19 4.10 -59.44
CA PHE A 670 -5.12 3.54 -58.44
C PHE A 670 -5.82 2.25 -58.91
N ASP A 671 -6.28 2.19 -60.16
CA ASP A 671 -6.94 1.03 -60.75
C ASP A 671 -6.04 -0.22 -60.85
N ARG A 672 -4.71 -0.04 -60.82
CA ARG A 672 -3.73 -1.13 -60.87
C ARG A 672 -3.33 -1.64 -59.48
N VAL A 673 -3.78 -0.98 -58.42
CA VAL A 673 -3.45 -1.34 -57.04
C VAL A 673 -4.00 -2.74 -56.72
N LYS A 674 -3.12 -3.63 -56.26
CA LYS A 674 -3.47 -5.02 -55.92
C LYS A 674 -4.07 -5.12 -54.51
N PHE A 675 -5.25 -4.52 -54.29
CA PHE A 675 -5.91 -4.43 -52.99
C PHE A 675 -6.03 -5.76 -52.24
N ALA A 676 -6.19 -6.88 -52.95
CA ALA A 676 -6.23 -8.22 -52.34
C ALA A 676 -5.02 -8.55 -51.45
N ARG A 677 -3.85 -7.95 -51.71
CA ARG A 677 -2.64 -8.07 -50.88
C ARG A 677 -2.79 -7.36 -49.52
N GLY A 678 -3.65 -6.35 -49.46
CA GLY A 678 -3.96 -5.58 -48.24
C GLY A 678 -4.54 -6.41 -47.09
N ARG A 679 -5.19 -7.55 -47.37
CA ARG A 679 -5.81 -8.40 -46.33
C ARG A 679 -4.85 -8.85 -45.24
N THR A 680 -3.59 -9.05 -45.60
CA THR A 680 -2.53 -9.53 -44.70
C THR A 680 -1.43 -8.50 -44.50
N ARG A 681 -1.52 -7.36 -45.18
CA ARG A 681 -0.51 -6.29 -45.13
C ARG A 681 -0.90 -5.28 -44.07
N LEU A 682 0.00 -5.06 -43.13
CA LEU A 682 -0.17 -4.13 -42.02
C LEU A 682 1.15 -3.37 -41.82
N ARG A 683 1.06 -2.05 -41.60
CA ARG A 683 2.16 -1.21 -41.16
C ARG A 683 2.58 -1.66 -39.76
N LYS A 684 3.86 -1.92 -39.53
CA LYS A 684 4.32 -2.58 -38.30
C LYS A 684 4.16 -1.68 -37.08
N GLU A 685 4.36 -0.40 -37.29
CA GLU A 685 4.36 0.67 -36.31
C GLU A 685 2.97 0.80 -35.66
N ASP A 686 1.90 0.72 -36.47
CA ASP A 686 0.51 0.79 -36.00
C ASP A 686 0.05 -0.49 -35.25
N VAL A 687 0.77 -1.61 -35.37
CA VAL A 687 0.33 -2.93 -34.88
C VAL A 687 0.86 -3.20 -33.48
N PHE A 688 -0.01 -3.08 -32.48
CA PHE A 688 0.27 -3.55 -31.13
C PHE A 688 0.17 -5.07 -31.01
N LYS A 689 -0.85 -5.66 -31.63
CA LYS A 689 -1.14 -7.10 -31.55
C LYS A 689 -1.37 -7.70 -32.94
N PRO A 690 -0.36 -8.33 -33.54
CA PRO A 690 -0.50 -8.88 -34.87
C PRO A 690 -1.46 -10.07 -34.89
N PRO A 691 -2.20 -10.30 -36.00
CA PRO A 691 -3.08 -11.46 -36.14
C PRO A 691 -2.31 -12.77 -35.93
N THR A 692 -2.80 -13.59 -34.99
CA THR A 692 -2.23 -14.90 -34.68
C THR A 692 -2.38 -15.86 -35.87
N ILE A 693 -1.57 -16.93 -35.92
CA ILE A 693 -1.70 -17.97 -36.95
C ILE A 693 -3.13 -18.54 -36.98
N ARG A 694 -3.74 -18.75 -35.81
CA ARG A 694 -5.12 -19.23 -35.69
C ARG A 694 -6.13 -18.24 -36.28
N LEU A 695 -6.00 -16.95 -36.00
CA LEU A 695 -6.86 -15.93 -36.60
C LEU A 695 -6.66 -15.84 -38.12
N ARG A 696 -5.43 -15.98 -38.63
CA ARG A 696 -5.18 -16.02 -40.08
C ARG A 696 -5.86 -17.22 -40.74
N VAL A 697 -5.94 -18.37 -40.07
CA VAL A 697 -6.73 -19.52 -40.54
C VAL A 697 -8.22 -19.18 -40.53
N VAL A 698 -8.73 -18.53 -39.49
CA VAL A 698 -10.13 -18.05 -39.47
C VAL A 698 -10.41 -17.10 -40.64
N PHE A 699 -9.51 -16.17 -40.94
CA PHE A 699 -9.63 -15.30 -42.12
C PHE A 699 -9.58 -16.07 -43.44
N LEU A 700 -8.74 -17.11 -43.56
CA LEU A 700 -8.73 -17.98 -44.73
C LEU A 700 -10.07 -18.70 -44.90
N LEU A 701 -10.60 -19.31 -43.84
CA LEU A 701 -11.91 -19.96 -43.87
C LEU A 701 -13.02 -18.95 -44.19
N GLY A 702 -12.95 -17.75 -43.61
CA GLY A 702 -13.89 -16.67 -43.89
C GLY A 702 -13.88 -16.27 -45.36
N ARG A 703 -12.72 -16.26 -46.03
CA ARG A 703 -12.62 -16.04 -47.48
C ARG A 703 -13.28 -17.14 -48.30
N VAL A 704 -13.18 -18.40 -47.86
CA VAL A 704 -13.84 -19.52 -48.54
C VAL A 704 -15.35 -19.37 -48.40
N LEU A 705 -15.84 -19.14 -47.17
CA LEU A 705 -17.25 -18.88 -46.89
C LEU A 705 -17.79 -17.70 -47.70
N GLU A 706 -17.02 -16.62 -47.81
CA GLU A 706 -17.38 -15.43 -48.59
C GLU A 706 -17.52 -15.72 -50.10
N LYS A 707 -16.94 -16.80 -50.62
CA LYS A 707 -17.13 -17.19 -52.03
C LYS A 707 -18.33 -18.09 -52.25
N ILE A 708 -18.72 -18.87 -51.24
CA ILE A 708 -19.73 -19.94 -51.35
C ILE A 708 -21.03 -19.63 -50.60
N HIS A 709 -21.15 -18.45 -49.99
CA HIS A 709 -22.32 -18.11 -49.17
C HIS A 709 -23.62 -18.10 -50.00
N GLY A 710 -24.71 -18.57 -49.41
CA GLY A 710 -26.04 -18.43 -50.01
C GLY A 710 -26.55 -17.00 -49.89
N LYS A 711 -26.87 -16.33 -51.01
CA LYS A 711 -27.37 -14.94 -51.03
C LYS A 711 -28.62 -14.75 -50.15
N ASN A 712 -29.59 -15.66 -50.27
CA ASN A 712 -30.84 -15.61 -49.49
C ASN A 712 -30.61 -15.83 -47.99
N PHE A 713 -29.66 -16.70 -47.63
CA PHE A 713 -29.32 -16.94 -46.23
C PHE A 713 -28.63 -15.71 -45.62
N ARG A 714 -27.69 -15.10 -46.37
CA ARG A 714 -27.04 -13.85 -45.97
C ARG A 714 -28.05 -12.73 -45.76
N ALA A 715 -28.97 -12.53 -46.70
CA ALA A 715 -30.00 -11.50 -46.57
C ALA A 715 -30.83 -11.67 -45.29
N LYS A 716 -31.23 -12.90 -44.94
CA LYS A 716 -31.92 -13.20 -43.67
C LYS A 716 -31.06 -12.91 -42.45
N CYS A 717 -29.76 -13.23 -42.50
CA CYS A 717 -28.82 -12.90 -41.43
C CYS A 717 -28.74 -11.38 -41.24
N VAL A 718 -28.54 -10.63 -42.34
CA VAL A 718 -28.46 -9.17 -42.33
C VAL A 718 -29.73 -8.54 -41.76
N GLN A 719 -30.90 -8.97 -42.22
CA GLN A 719 -32.18 -8.47 -41.70
C GLN A 719 -32.32 -8.72 -40.18
N THR A 720 -31.89 -9.88 -39.69
CA THR A 720 -31.89 -10.17 -38.25
C THR A 720 -30.99 -9.19 -37.48
N LEU A 721 -29.81 -8.88 -38.02
CA LEU A 721 -28.88 -7.95 -37.39
C LEU A 721 -29.36 -6.50 -37.45
N VAL A 722 -30.03 -6.10 -38.54
CA VAL A 722 -30.68 -4.79 -38.66
C VAL A 722 -31.74 -4.61 -37.58
N GLU A 723 -32.58 -5.62 -37.33
CA GLU A 723 -33.55 -5.56 -36.23
C GLU A 723 -32.87 -5.51 -34.86
N GLN A 724 -31.75 -6.23 -34.67
CA GLN A 724 -30.96 -6.12 -33.45
C GLN A 724 -30.36 -4.72 -33.25
N ILE A 725 -29.90 -4.08 -34.33
CA ILE A 725 -29.40 -2.69 -34.29
C ILE A 725 -30.53 -1.72 -33.94
N ARG A 726 -31.70 -1.84 -34.57
CA ARG A 726 -32.89 -1.03 -34.24
C ARG A 726 -33.28 -1.19 -32.77
N TRP A 727 -33.26 -2.42 -32.27
CA TRP A 727 -33.53 -2.70 -30.86
C TRP A 727 -32.48 -2.06 -29.94
N GLU A 728 -31.19 -2.15 -30.28
CA GLU A 728 -30.10 -1.56 -29.49
C GLU A 728 -30.20 -0.04 -29.40
N LEU A 729 -30.47 0.62 -30.52
CA LEU A 729 -30.66 2.06 -30.58
C LEU A 729 -31.87 2.51 -29.74
N LYS A 730 -33.03 1.85 -29.88
CA LYS A 730 -34.22 2.18 -29.07
C LYS A 730 -33.97 2.12 -27.57
N ASN A 731 -33.14 1.17 -27.12
CA ASN A 731 -32.83 0.96 -25.70
C ASN A 731 -31.57 1.72 -25.21
N SER A 732 -30.96 2.53 -26.06
CA SER A 732 -29.82 3.41 -25.72
C SER A 732 -30.11 4.87 -26.09
N ASP A 733 -31.40 5.24 -26.16
CA ASP A 733 -31.86 6.57 -26.58
C ASP A 733 -31.19 7.03 -27.89
N HIS A 734 -30.99 6.07 -28.79
CA HIS A 734 -30.35 6.20 -30.10
C HIS A 734 -28.90 6.66 -30.08
N THR A 735 -28.19 6.50 -28.94
CA THR A 735 -26.78 6.90 -28.79
C THR A 735 -25.79 5.75 -28.94
N SER A 736 -26.23 4.51 -28.77
CA SER A 736 -25.40 3.30 -28.70
C SER A 736 -24.41 3.29 -27.51
N ILE A 737 -23.61 2.23 -27.37
CA ILE A 737 -22.62 2.13 -26.29
C ILE A 737 -21.47 3.14 -26.43
N SER A 738 -21.16 3.57 -27.65
CA SER A 738 -20.06 4.51 -27.96
C SER A 738 -20.31 5.18 -29.31
N PRO A 739 -19.63 6.29 -29.63
CA PRO A 739 -19.72 6.90 -30.96
C PRO A 739 -19.26 5.95 -32.08
N VAL A 740 -18.28 5.07 -31.84
CA VAL A 740 -17.80 4.12 -32.86
C VAL A 740 -18.92 3.19 -33.30
N SER A 741 -19.61 2.56 -32.35
CA SER A 741 -20.76 1.70 -32.65
C SER A 741 -21.95 2.50 -33.16
N GLY A 742 -22.17 3.72 -32.64
CA GLY A 742 -23.21 4.64 -33.08
C GLY A 742 -23.10 4.98 -34.57
N PHE A 743 -21.94 5.45 -35.02
CA PHE A 743 -21.71 5.77 -36.44
C PHE A 743 -21.90 4.55 -37.35
N LEU A 744 -21.42 3.39 -36.93
CA LEU A 744 -21.59 2.16 -37.70
C LEU A 744 -23.04 1.67 -37.72
N ASN A 745 -23.78 1.81 -36.63
CA ASN A 745 -25.21 1.50 -36.57
C ASN A 745 -26.02 2.41 -37.49
N ILE A 746 -25.73 3.73 -37.49
CA ILE A 746 -26.33 4.70 -38.40
C ILE A 746 -26.09 4.29 -39.85
N LEU A 747 -24.83 4.02 -40.23
CA LEU A 747 -24.50 3.54 -41.59
C LEU A 747 -25.21 2.23 -41.92
N ALA A 748 -25.24 1.28 -40.99
CA ALA A 748 -25.88 -0.01 -41.20
C ALA A 748 -27.37 0.14 -41.52
N LEU A 749 -28.08 1.05 -40.84
CA LEU A 749 -29.49 1.32 -41.10
C LEU A 749 -29.70 2.13 -42.38
N TRP A 750 -28.94 3.22 -42.57
CA TRP A 750 -29.05 4.07 -43.75
C TRP A 750 -28.83 3.31 -45.06
N LEU A 751 -27.88 2.36 -45.08
CA LEU A 751 -27.62 1.52 -46.25
C LEU A 751 -28.75 0.53 -46.57
N GLN A 752 -29.65 0.26 -45.63
CA GLN A 752 -30.85 -0.54 -45.87
C GLN A 752 -32.03 0.34 -46.28
N ASP A 753 -32.21 1.44 -45.56
CA ASP A 753 -33.29 2.39 -45.74
C ASP A 753 -32.83 3.78 -45.25
N PRO A 754 -32.54 4.73 -46.17
CA PRO A 754 -32.16 6.10 -45.82
C PRO A 754 -33.22 6.84 -45.00
N GLU A 755 -34.49 6.44 -45.09
CA GLU A 755 -35.62 7.06 -44.39
C GLU A 755 -35.91 6.40 -43.02
N ASP A 756 -35.11 5.41 -42.60
CA ASP A 756 -35.30 4.70 -41.33
C ASP A 756 -35.36 5.69 -40.15
N GLU A 757 -36.47 5.65 -39.42
CA GLU A 757 -36.72 6.54 -38.28
C GLU A 757 -35.65 6.43 -37.19
N ASN A 758 -35.14 5.23 -36.91
CA ASN A 758 -34.08 5.04 -35.91
C ASN A 758 -32.75 5.61 -36.40
N CYS A 759 -32.49 5.54 -37.71
CA CYS A 759 -31.31 6.18 -38.32
C CYS A 759 -31.36 7.70 -38.14
N ARG A 760 -32.47 8.35 -38.52
CA ARG A 760 -32.64 9.81 -38.35
C ARG A 760 -32.55 10.24 -36.88
N ARG A 761 -33.16 9.50 -35.96
CA ARG A 761 -33.06 9.77 -34.52
C ARG A 761 -31.63 9.61 -34.00
N ALA A 762 -30.93 8.57 -34.42
CA ALA A 762 -29.54 8.34 -34.02
C ALA A 762 -28.60 9.44 -34.55
N LEU A 763 -28.80 9.92 -35.78
CA LEU A 763 -28.09 11.08 -36.31
C LEU A 763 -28.29 12.33 -35.43
N ALA A 764 -29.53 12.66 -35.09
CA ALA A 764 -29.83 13.82 -34.24
C ALA A 764 -29.22 13.67 -32.83
N ARG A 765 -29.10 12.45 -32.33
CA ARG A 765 -28.54 12.14 -31.01
C ARG A 765 -27.01 12.14 -30.95
N ILE A 766 -26.30 12.27 -32.08
CA ILE A 766 -24.83 12.44 -32.09
C ILE A 766 -24.38 13.65 -31.26
N GLU A 767 -25.23 14.70 -31.15
CA GLU A 767 -24.96 15.87 -30.31
C GLU A 767 -24.67 15.51 -28.84
N GLY A 768 -25.20 14.40 -28.34
CA GLY A 768 -24.86 13.92 -26.99
C GLY A 768 -23.39 13.52 -26.80
N TRP A 769 -22.69 13.17 -27.88
CA TRP A 769 -21.27 12.81 -27.88
C TRP A 769 -20.34 13.99 -28.18
N ILE A 770 -20.89 15.13 -28.59
CA ILE A 770 -20.14 16.31 -28.98
C ILE A 770 -19.72 17.11 -27.74
N TRP A 771 -18.43 17.47 -27.69
CA TRP A 771 -17.90 18.51 -26.82
C TRP A 771 -17.36 19.65 -27.68
N GLU A 772 -17.82 20.87 -27.44
CA GLU A 772 -17.54 22.00 -28.32
C GLU A 772 -17.15 23.24 -27.52
N ASP A 773 -16.07 23.89 -27.95
CA ASP A 773 -15.63 25.20 -27.46
C ASP A 773 -14.80 25.90 -28.54
N ASP A 774 -14.67 27.23 -28.44
CA ASP A 774 -13.97 28.02 -29.47
C ASP A 774 -12.44 27.80 -29.48
N ALA A 775 -11.87 27.32 -28.37
CA ALA A 775 -10.41 27.14 -28.24
C ALA A 775 -9.93 25.86 -28.93
N LYS A 776 -10.58 24.73 -28.63
CA LYS A 776 -10.24 23.37 -29.07
C LYS A 776 -11.13 22.88 -30.22
N GLY A 777 -12.20 23.59 -30.60
CA GLY A 777 -13.07 23.25 -31.74
C GLY A 777 -14.29 22.37 -31.41
N THR A 778 -14.69 21.48 -32.33
CA THR A 778 -15.71 20.44 -32.11
C THR A 778 -15.04 19.08 -31.98
N ARG A 779 -15.20 18.41 -30.84
CA ARG A 779 -14.65 17.08 -30.55
C ARG A 779 -15.78 16.07 -30.40
N ILE A 780 -15.61 14.88 -30.95
CA ILE A 780 -16.45 13.73 -30.62
C ILE A 780 -15.77 12.97 -29.48
N THR A 781 -16.38 13.00 -28.30
CA THR A 781 -15.86 12.34 -27.11
C THR A 781 -15.99 10.83 -27.21
N GLY A 782 -14.99 10.07 -26.75
CA GLY A 782 -15.06 8.59 -26.75
C GLY A 782 -16.06 8.03 -25.75
N ALA A 783 -16.35 8.80 -24.71
CA ALA A 783 -17.34 8.52 -23.68
C ALA A 783 -17.80 9.85 -23.04
N ARG A 784 -18.90 9.81 -22.30
CA ARG A 784 -19.40 10.90 -21.43
C ARG A 784 -19.36 10.39 -19.99
N SER A 785 -19.05 11.22 -19.01
CA SER A 785 -18.66 10.77 -17.66
C SER A 785 -19.53 11.31 -16.53
N ALA A 786 -20.70 11.91 -16.83
CA ALA A 786 -21.52 12.60 -15.84
C ALA A 786 -21.81 11.78 -14.56
N SER A 787 -22.22 10.51 -14.66
CA SER A 787 -22.48 9.69 -13.46
C SER A 787 -21.19 9.30 -12.74
N TRP A 788 -20.13 9.02 -13.51
CA TRP A 788 -18.81 8.66 -12.96
C TRP A 788 -18.18 9.81 -12.17
N ASP A 789 -18.10 10.99 -12.78
CA ASP A 789 -17.50 12.17 -12.17
C ASP A 789 -18.34 12.67 -11.00
N THR A 790 -19.67 12.67 -11.11
CA THR A 790 -20.55 13.04 -10.00
C THR A 790 -20.40 12.08 -8.82
N GLY A 791 -20.29 10.77 -9.07
CA GLY A 791 -20.08 9.77 -8.01
C GLY A 791 -18.79 10.01 -7.23
N PHE A 792 -17.68 10.32 -7.90
CA PHE A 792 -16.42 10.65 -7.23
C PHE A 792 -16.41 12.03 -6.57
N ALA A 793 -17.05 13.03 -7.20
CA ALA A 793 -17.18 14.37 -6.61
C ALA A 793 -17.94 14.31 -5.29
N LEU A 794 -19.06 13.56 -5.22
CA LEU A 794 -19.82 13.39 -3.99
C LEU A 794 -19.02 12.69 -2.89
N GLN A 795 -18.24 11.65 -3.23
CA GLN A 795 -17.33 11.00 -2.28
C GLN A 795 -16.23 11.96 -1.78
N ALA A 796 -15.73 12.87 -2.62
CA ALA A 796 -14.73 13.85 -2.19
C ALA A 796 -15.34 14.91 -1.26
N LEU A 797 -16.57 15.37 -1.57
CA LEU A 797 -17.29 16.38 -0.82
C LEU A 797 -17.87 15.85 0.51
N SER A 798 -18.24 14.57 0.59
CA SER A 798 -18.75 13.95 1.82
C SER A 798 -17.73 13.93 2.97
N GLU A 799 -16.44 13.98 2.63
CA GLU A 799 -15.34 13.99 3.60
C GLU A 799 -15.05 15.42 4.16
N LEU A 800 -15.71 16.46 3.65
CA LEU A 800 -15.47 17.84 4.06
C LEU A 800 -16.32 18.26 5.27
N PRO A 801 -15.86 19.27 6.05
CA PRO A 801 -16.71 19.92 7.04
C PRO A 801 -17.96 20.54 6.41
N ASP A 802 -19.05 20.58 7.17
CA ASP A 802 -20.31 21.15 6.70
C ASP A 802 -20.16 22.66 6.43
N SER A 803 -20.48 23.07 5.21
CA SER A 803 -20.71 24.47 4.84
C SER A 803 -21.99 24.55 4.02
N VAL A 804 -22.62 25.74 3.98
CA VAL A 804 -23.84 25.93 3.19
C VAL A 804 -23.60 25.63 1.71
N ALA A 805 -22.46 26.07 1.17
CA ALA A 805 -22.09 25.84 -0.23
C ALA A 805 -21.90 24.34 -0.53
N VAL A 806 -21.14 23.62 0.31
CA VAL A 806 -20.91 22.18 0.14
C VAL A 806 -22.22 21.41 0.26
N LYS A 807 -23.06 21.74 1.26
CA LYS A 807 -24.35 21.08 1.45
C LYS A 807 -25.25 21.24 0.23
N ASN A 808 -25.39 22.47 -0.28
CA ASN A 808 -26.21 22.73 -1.47
C ASN A 808 -25.68 21.97 -2.68
N ALA A 809 -24.37 21.96 -2.89
CA ALA A 809 -23.76 21.22 -4.00
C ALA A 809 -23.98 19.71 -3.88
N VAL A 810 -23.82 19.15 -2.67
CA VAL A 810 -24.10 17.74 -2.39
C VAL A 810 -25.56 17.40 -2.64
N ASP A 811 -26.52 18.22 -2.18
CA ASP A 811 -27.95 17.97 -2.36
C ASP A 811 -28.34 17.95 -3.85
N LEU A 812 -27.82 18.89 -4.65
CA LEU A 812 -28.04 18.90 -6.10
C LEU A 812 -27.38 17.69 -6.79
N GLY A 813 -26.18 17.31 -6.35
CA GLY A 813 -25.46 16.17 -6.89
C GLY A 813 -26.13 14.83 -6.59
N THR A 814 -26.67 14.66 -5.37
CA THR A 814 -27.40 13.45 -5.00
C THR A 814 -28.74 13.36 -5.73
N GLU A 815 -29.45 14.47 -5.92
CA GLU A 815 -30.67 14.53 -6.73
C GLU A 815 -30.40 14.13 -8.18
N PHE A 816 -29.38 14.73 -8.81
CA PHE A 816 -28.95 14.36 -10.16
C PHE A 816 -28.64 12.86 -10.23
N LEU A 817 -27.75 12.37 -9.37
CA LEU A 817 -27.25 11.01 -9.46
C LEU A 817 -28.34 9.97 -9.17
N ALA A 818 -29.26 10.24 -8.23
CA ALA A 818 -30.42 9.39 -7.99
C ALA A 818 -31.33 9.29 -9.22
N SER A 819 -31.51 10.39 -9.96
CA SER A 819 -32.30 10.40 -11.20
C SER A 819 -31.67 9.59 -12.34
N GLN A 820 -30.37 9.29 -12.27
CA GLN A 820 -29.61 8.56 -13.29
C GLN A 820 -29.72 7.02 -13.16
N GLN A 821 -30.35 6.48 -12.11
CA GLN A 821 -30.54 5.04 -12.01
C GLN A 821 -31.49 4.54 -13.12
N ILE A 822 -31.13 3.44 -13.77
CA ILE A 822 -32.07 2.75 -14.66
C ILE A 822 -33.06 1.95 -13.82
N ARG A 823 -34.34 2.34 -13.84
CA ARG A 823 -35.41 1.74 -13.02
C ARG A 823 -36.17 0.60 -13.73
N GLU A 824 -35.92 0.40 -15.01
CA GLU A 824 -36.70 -0.49 -15.87
C GLU A 824 -35.81 -1.56 -16.52
N SER A 825 -36.36 -2.75 -16.70
CA SER A 825 -35.74 -3.81 -17.51
C SER A 825 -36.10 -3.58 -18.99
N PHE A 826 -35.20 -3.95 -19.90
CA PHE A 826 -35.44 -3.78 -21.34
C PHE A 826 -36.06 -5.04 -21.96
N ASP A 827 -37.25 -4.94 -22.54
CA ASP A 827 -37.91 -6.08 -23.17
C ASP A 827 -37.04 -6.71 -24.28
N GLY A 828 -36.81 -8.02 -24.19
CA GLY A 828 -36.02 -8.76 -25.18
C GLY A 828 -34.49 -8.66 -25.00
N PHE A 829 -33.99 -8.14 -23.88
CA PHE A 829 -32.55 -7.96 -23.64
C PHE A 829 -31.72 -9.24 -23.85
N GLU A 830 -32.21 -10.41 -23.44
CA GLU A 830 -31.49 -11.69 -23.60
C GLU A 830 -31.31 -12.12 -25.06
N ALA A 831 -32.31 -11.81 -25.90
CA ALA A 831 -32.29 -12.10 -27.33
C ALA A 831 -31.30 -11.17 -28.05
N ALA A 832 -31.16 -9.94 -27.58
CA ALA A 832 -30.19 -8.95 -28.04
C ALA A 832 -28.80 -9.08 -27.39
N TYR A 833 -28.56 -10.15 -26.63
CA TYR A 833 -27.29 -10.41 -25.93
C TYR A 833 -26.88 -9.30 -24.96
N ARG A 834 -27.83 -8.62 -24.32
CA ARG A 834 -27.60 -7.68 -23.22
C ARG A 834 -27.72 -8.40 -21.88
N SER A 835 -27.17 -7.78 -20.83
CA SER A 835 -27.59 -8.04 -19.45
C SER A 835 -28.72 -7.09 -19.08
N ASP A 836 -29.60 -7.49 -18.16
CA ASP A 836 -30.67 -6.62 -17.66
C ASP A 836 -30.08 -5.36 -16.98
N PRO A 837 -30.34 -4.14 -17.51
CA PRO A 837 -29.75 -2.91 -17.00
C PRO A 837 -30.39 -2.41 -15.70
N LYS A 838 -31.55 -2.97 -15.32
CA LYS A 838 -32.32 -2.51 -14.16
C LYS A 838 -31.47 -2.47 -12.89
N GLY A 839 -31.50 -1.34 -12.21
CA GLY A 839 -30.76 -1.04 -10.99
C GLY A 839 -29.38 -0.41 -11.22
N GLY A 840 -28.86 -0.41 -12.43
CA GLY A 840 -27.51 0.07 -12.74
C GLY A 840 -27.42 1.54 -13.13
N TRP A 841 -26.20 2.08 -13.06
CA TRP A 841 -25.81 3.39 -13.58
C TRP A 841 -24.84 3.24 -14.75
N CYS A 842 -25.04 4.08 -15.75
CA CYS A 842 -24.13 4.22 -16.88
C CYS A 842 -22.88 5.00 -16.47
N PHE A 843 -21.82 4.93 -17.27
CA PHE A 843 -20.66 5.81 -17.12
C PHE A 843 -21.04 7.27 -17.45
N ALA A 844 -21.85 7.44 -18.50
CA ALA A 844 -22.53 8.67 -18.88
C ALA A 844 -23.83 8.87 -18.07
N GLY A 845 -24.81 9.60 -18.60
CA GLY A 845 -26.16 9.65 -18.04
C GLY A 845 -26.99 8.41 -18.37
N ARG A 846 -28.15 8.26 -17.72
CA ARG A 846 -29.06 7.11 -17.90
C ARG A 846 -29.50 6.88 -19.35
N TRP A 847 -29.52 7.95 -20.16
CA TRP A 847 -29.86 7.93 -21.58
C TRP A 847 -28.99 6.96 -22.39
N HIS A 848 -27.76 6.69 -21.92
CA HIS A 848 -26.82 5.76 -22.55
C HIS A 848 -27.29 4.31 -22.51
N GLY A 849 -28.12 3.94 -21.51
CA GLY A 849 -28.73 2.61 -21.38
C GLY A 849 -27.76 1.45 -21.11
N TRP A 850 -26.46 1.70 -20.98
CA TRP A 850 -25.41 0.71 -20.76
C TRP A 850 -24.76 0.87 -19.37
N PRO A 851 -25.39 0.30 -18.31
CA PRO A 851 -24.83 0.41 -16.98
C PRO A 851 -23.54 -0.40 -16.82
N VAL A 852 -22.69 0.08 -15.91
CA VAL A 852 -21.38 -0.51 -15.59
C VAL A 852 -21.31 -0.80 -14.10
N SER A 853 -20.68 -1.89 -13.72
CA SER A 853 -20.62 -2.39 -12.35
C SER A 853 -19.92 -1.42 -11.39
N ASP A 854 -18.79 -0.85 -11.79
CA ASP A 854 -18.07 0.18 -11.02
C ASP A 854 -18.82 1.51 -11.00
N CYS A 855 -19.38 1.96 -12.13
CA CYS A 855 -20.19 3.18 -12.17
C CYS A 855 -21.39 3.08 -11.23
N THR A 856 -22.06 1.92 -11.21
CA THR A 856 -23.13 1.61 -10.26
C THR A 856 -22.63 1.64 -8.82
N ALA A 857 -21.47 1.02 -8.56
CA ALA A 857 -20.91 0.97 -7.22
C ALA A 857 -20.46 2.34 -6.70
N GLU A 858 -19.76 3.13 -7.51
CA GLU A 858 -19.30 4.48 -7.14
C GLU A 858 -20.47 5.45 -7.02
N ALA A 859 -21.55 5.26 -7.78
CA ALA A 859 -22.78 6.02 -7.59
C ALA A 859 -23.47 5.69 -6.26
N VAL A 860 -23.57 4.40 -5.92
CA VAL A 860 -24.11 3.96 -4.62
C VAL A 860 -23.26 4.48 -3.46
N LEU A 861 -21.93 4.44 -3.58
CA LEU A 861 -21.03 5.02 -2.57
C LEU A 861 -21.26 6.52 -2.40
N GLY A 862 -21.27 7.29 -3.50
CA GLY A 862 -21.54 8.73 -3.44
C GLY A 862 -22.91 9.08 -2.84
N LEU A 863 -23.94 8.26 -3.08
CA LEU A 863 -25.28 8.46 -2.50
C LEU A 863 -25.38 8.05 -1.02
N LEU A 864 -24.63 7.04 -0.58
CA LEU A 864 -24.72 6.51 0.79
C LEU A 864 -23.75 7.19 1.77
N GLU A 865 -22.62 7.72 1.29
CA GLU A 865 -21.65 8.42 2.13
C GLU A 865 -22.09 9.87 2.45
N THR A 866 -23.03 10.42 1.68
CA THR A 866 -23.60 11.74 1.93
C THR A 866 -24.73 11.68 2.96
N ARG A 867 -24.91 12.76 3.74
CA ARG A 867 -25.89 12.79 4.84
C ARG A 867 -27.35 12.86 4.34
N THR A 868 -27.56 13.32 3.12
CA THR A 868 -28.86 13.47 2.44
C THR A 868 -29.07 12.34 1.43
N SER A 869 -28.92 11.08 1.88
CA SER A 869 -29.08 9.90 1.02
C SER A 869 -30.46 9.90 0.34
N ALA A 870 -30.48 10.23 -0.95
CA ALA A 870 -31.68 10.20 -1.80
C ALA A 870 -32.08 8.77 -2.24
N LEU A 871 -31.26 7.76 -1.93
CA LEU A 871 -31.48 6.38 -2.36
C LEU A 871 -32.39 5.62 -1.38
N ASN A 872 -33.59 5.27 -1.83
CA ASN A 872 -34.52 4.43 -1.07
C ASN A 872 -34.10 2.93 -1.10
N ASP A 873 -34.66 2.13 -0.21
CA ASP A 873 -34.22 0.73 -0.01
C ASP A 873 -34.48 -0.17 -1.22
N GLU A 874 -35.57 0.08 -1.97
CA GLU A 874 -35.87 -0.66 -3.19
C GLU A 874 -34.86 -0.34 -4.29
N ALA A 875 -34.53 0.93 -4.46
CA ALA A 875 -33.51 1.40 -5.40
C ALA A 875 -32.13 0.86 -5.06
N LEU A 876 -31.81 0.82 -3.78
CA LEU A 876 -30.60 0.20 -3.28
C LEU A 876 -30.58 -1.29 -3.61
N ARG A 877 -31.65 -2.04 -3.29
CA ARG A 877 -31.77 -3.48 -3.59
C ARG A 877 -31.51 -3.78 -5.07
N GLU A 878 -32.15 -3.04 -5.97
CA GLU A 878 -31.99 -3.22 -7.41
C GLU A 878 -30.53 -2.97 -7.87
N SER A 879 -29.86 -1.98 -7.29
CA SER A 879 -28.44 -1.70 -7.59
C SER A 879 -27.50 -2.84 -7.16
N ILE A 880 -27.79 -3.44 -6.00
CA ILE A 880 -27.06 -4.61 -5.50
C ILE A 880 -27.28 -5.80 -6.42
N GLU A 881 -28.51 -6.05 -6.84
CA GLU A 881 -28.83 -7.13 -7.78
C GLU A 881 -28.12 -6.95 -9.12
N PHE A 882 -28.06 -5.72 -9.64
CA PHE A 882 -27.28 -5.41 -10.85
C PHE A 882 -25.80 -5.76 -10.67
N MET A 883 -25.17 -5.30 -9.58
CA MET A 883 -23.77 -5.62 -9.30
C MET A 883 -23.55 -7.14 -9.18
N LEU A 884 -24.41 -7.85 -8.45
CA LEU A 884 -24.30 -9.31 -8.31
C LEU A 884 -24.39 -10.06 -9.65
N ARG A 885 -25.19 -9.57 -10.61
CA ARG A 885 -25.26 -10.13 -11.99
C ARG A 885 -23.96 -9.95 -12.77
N SER A 886 -23.16 -8.93 -12.44
CA SER A 886 -21.86 -8.67 -13.09
C SER A 886 -20.69 -9.45 -12.48
N GLN A 887 -20.91 -10.20 -11.37
CA GLN A 887 -19.86 -11.00 -10.74
C GLN A 887 -19.52 -12.25 -11.57
N ASN A 888 -18.22 -12.46 -11.80
CA ASN A 888 -17.70 -13.63 -12.48
C ASN A 888 -17.63 -14.86 -11.58
N LYS A 889 -17.59 -16.05 -12.20
CA LYS A 889 -17.39 -17.32 -11.47
C LYS A 889 -16.10 -17.35 -10.66
N ASP A 890 -15.05 -16.63 -11.09
CA ASP A 890 -13.78 -16.54 -10.38
C ASP A 890 -13.79 -15.62 -9.15
N GLY A 891 -14.91 -14.92 -8.90
CA GLY A 891 -15.14 -14.06 -7.73
C GLY A 891 -14.93 -12.57 -7.98
N GLY A 892 -14.19 -12.19 -9.02
CA GLY A 892 -14.08 -10.77 -9.42
C GLY A 892 -15.27 -10.30 -10.25
N PHE A 893 -15.36 -9.01 -10.54
CA PHE A 893 -16.46 -8.39 -11.28
C PHE A 893 -15.97 -7.92 -12.66
N GLY A 894 -16.82 -8.09 -13.69
CA GLY A 894 -16.61 -7.49 -15.02
C GLY A 894 -17.11 -6.06 -15.06
N SER A 895 -16.92 -5.35 -16.19
CA SER A 895 -17.37 -3.95 -16.30
C SER A 895 -18.86 -3.87 -16.64
N TYR A 896 -19.25 -4.11 -17.89
CA TYR A 896 -20.64 -4.00 -18.35
C TYR A 896 -21.43 -5.29 -18.09
N GLU A 897 -20.75 -6.44 -18.14
CA GLU A 897 -21.37 -7.75 -18.08
C GLU A 897 -20.51 -8.70 -17.24
N ALA A 898 -21.08 -9.84 -16.81
CA ALA A 898 -20.24 -10.96 -16.39
C ALA A 898 -19.62 -11.65 -17.62
N ARG A 899 -18.42 -12.21 -17.44
CA ARG A 899 -17.68 -13.01 -18.41
C ARG A 899 -18.53 -14.16 -18.94
N ARG A 900 -18.78 -14.14 -20.24
CA ARG A 900 -19.62 -15.12 -20.97
C ARG A 900 -18.86 -16.29 -21.59
N SER A 901 -17.53 -16.28 -21.53
CA SER A 901 -16.67 -17.35 -22.04
C SER A 901 -15.60 -17.75 -21.03
N THR A 902 -15.46 -19.06 -20.80
CA THR A 902 -14.31 -19.63 -20.07
C THR A 902 -13.08 -19.79 -20.98
N TYR A 903 -13.28 -19.78 -22.30
CA TYR A 903 -12.20 -19.83 -23.27
C TYR A 903 -11.62 -18.44 -23.51
N GLY A 904 -10.29 -18.31 -23.45
CA GLY A 904 -9.61 -17.09 -23.84
C GLY A 904 -9.73 -16.86 -25.35
N LEU A 905 -10.53 -15.88 -25.77
CA LEU A 905 -10.78 -15.56 -27.19
C LEU A 905 -9.83 -14.50 -27.74
N GLU A 906 -8.86 -14.04 -26.95
CA GLU A 906 -7.96 -12.96 -27.34
C GLU A 906 -7.07 -13.29 -28.55
N TRP A 907 -6.87 -14.56 -28.89
CA TRP A 907 -6.20 -14.96 -30.12
C TRP A 907 -7.01 -14.66 -31.39
N LEU A 908 -8.33 -14.44 -31.25
CA LEU A 908 -9.26 -14.04 -32.31
C LEU A 908 -9.28 -12.51 -32.52
N ASN A 909 -8.56 -11.72 -31.71
CA ASN A 909 -8.58 -10.27 -31.76
C ASN A 909 -8.15 -9.73 -33.14
N PRO A 910 -9.07 -9.13 -33.92
CA PRO A 910 -8.79 -8.61 -35.25
C PRO A 910 -8.45 -7.11 -35.25
N ALA A 911 -8.46 -6.44 -34.10
CA ALA A 911 -8.40 -4.98 -34.02
C ALA A 911 -6.99 -4.39 -34.15
N GLU A 912 -5.95 -5.24 -34.18
CA GLU A 912 -4.53 -4.97 -34.49
C GLU A 912 -3.81 -3.90 -33.62
N MET A 913 -4.39 -2.72 -33.47
CA MET A 913 -3.93 -1.59 -32.66
C MET A 913 -4.28 -1.75 -31.18
N PHE A 914 -5.30 -2.54 -30.87
CA PHE A 914 -5.86 -2.70 -29.51
C PHE A 914 -5.59 -4.10 -28.93
N GLY A 915 -5.28 -4.17 -27.63
CA GLY A 915 -5.09 -5.41 -26.90
C GLY A 915 -6.21 -5.70 -25.90
N GLU A 916 -6.46 -6.99 -25.63
CA GLU A 916 -7.39 -7.42 -24.59
C GLU A 916 -8.86 -7.02 -24.81
N SER A 917 -9.27 -6.88 -26.07
CA SER A 917 -10.60 -6.40 -26.45
C SER A 917 -11.63 -7.50 -26.75
N MET A 918 -11.26 -8.79 -26.71
CA MET A 918 -12.17 -9.86 -27.15
C MET A 918 -13.15 -10.35 -26.08
N THR A 919 -12.81 -10.30 -24.81
CA THR A 919 -13.61 -10.91 -23.74
C THR A 919 -13.66 -10.04 -22.52
N GLU A 920 -14.85 -9.95 -21.92
CA GLU A 920 -15.06 -9.43 -20.57
C GLU A 920 -14.23 -10.20 -19.54
N LYS A 921 -13.64 -9.51 -18.56
CA LYS A 921 -12.73 -10.09 -17.56
C LYS A 921 -13.20 -9.76 -16.15
N SER A 922 -12.39 -10.14 -15.17
CA SER A 922 -12.49 -9.63 -13.81
C SER A 922 -11.44 -8.54 -13.68
N PHE A 923 -11.85 -7.34 -13.26
CA PHE A 923 -10.97 -6.18 -13.11
C PHE A 923 -10.83 -5.81 -11.63
N VAL A 924 -9.66 -5.29 -11.25
CA VAL A 924 -9.37 -4.97 -9.84
C VAL A 924 -10.28 -3.85 -9.35
N GLU A 925 -10.49 -2.86 -10.21
CA GLU A 925 -11.24 -1.65 -9.96
C GLU A 925 -12.72 -1.96 -9.83
N CYS A 926 -13.31 -2.63 -10.82
CA CYS A 926 -14.70 -3.09 -10.75
C CYS A 926 -14.96 -3.97 -9.53
N THR A 927 -14.06 -4.91 -9.24
CA THR A 927 -14.19 -5.79 -8.07
C THR A 927 -14.16 -5.00 -6.76
N ALA A 928 -13.20 -4.10 -6.60
CA ALA A 928 -13.03 -3.31 -5.39
C ALA A 928 -14.19 -2.34 -5.16
N SER A 929 -14.64 -1.64 -6.20
CA SER A 929 -15.77 -0.71 -6.13
C SER A 929 -17.05 -1.45 -5.74
N CYS A 930 -17.40 -2.55 -6.43
CA CYS A 930 -18.58 -3.34 -6.08
C CYS A 930 -18.50 -3.88 -4.65
N MET A 931 -17.33 -4.37 -4.21
CA MET A 931 -17.16 -4.83 -2.83
C MET A 931 -17.37 -3.71 -1.80
N ALA A 932 -16.90 -2.50 -2.08
CA ALA A 932 -17.11 -1.34 -1.21
C ALA A 932 -18.58 -0.95 -1.10
N ALA A 933 -19.28 -0.85 -2.24
CA ALA A 933 -20.72 -0.57 -2.24
C ALA A 933 -21.50 -1.67 -1.50
N LEU A 934 -21.26 -2.95 -1.83
CA LEU A 934 -21.90 -4.09 -1.17
C LEU A 934 -21.69 -4.09 0.35
N ALA A 935 -20.48 -3.75 0.82
CA ALA A 935 -20.15 -3.71 2.24
C ALA A 935 -20.91 -2.59 2.96
N LEU A 936 -20.96 -1.39 2.36
CA LEU A 936 -21.64 -0.23 2.93
C LEU A 936 -23.17 -0.41 2.96
N SER A 937 -23.74 -1.06 1.94
CA SER A 937 -25.19 -1.26 1.84
C SER A 937 -25.73 -2.36 2.75
N ARG A 938 -24.87 -3.25 3.26
CA ARG A 938 -25.28 -4.52 3.90
C ARG A 938 -26.32 -4.39 5.00
N GLN A 939 -26.25 -3.34 5.83
CA GLN A 939 -27.16 -3.13 6.95
C GLN A 939 -28.58 -2.69 6.53
N ARG A 940 -28.73 -2.16 5.31
CA ARG A 940 -30.02 -1.67 4.77
C ARG A 940 -30.70 -2.70 3.86
N LEU A 941 -30.08 -3.86 3.63
CA LEU A 941 -30.59 -4.86 2.70
C LEU A 941 -31.43 -5.93 3.42
N PRO A 942 -32.44 -6.51 2.72
CA PRO A 942 -33.10 -7.72 3.18
C PRO A 942 -32.09 -8.86 3.43
N SER A 943 -32.35 -9.72 4.40
CA SER A 943 -31.41 -10.75 4.86
C SER A 943 -30.88 -11.65 3.73
N ASP A 944 -31.74 -12.07 2.80
CA ASP A 944 -31.34 -12.95 1.69
C ASP A 944 -30.40 -12.25 0.68
N VAL A 945 -30.60 -10.94 0.45
CA VAL A 945 -29.74 -10.12 -0.41
C VAL A 945 -28.43 -9.80 0.31
N ALA A 946 -28.48 -9.50 1.61
CA ALA A 946 -27.31 -9.26 2.45
C ALA A 946 -26.38 -10.48 2.50
N GLU A 947 -26.93 -11.70 2.59
CA GLU A 947 -26.15 -12.95 2.53
C GLU A 947 -25.45 -13.14 1.17
N LYS A 948 -26.16 -12.88 0.06
CA LYS A 948 -25.58 -12.93 -1.29
C LYS A 948 -24.47 -11.89 -1.45
N ALA A 949 -24.67 -10.67 -0.94
CA ALA A 949 -23.66 -9.63 -0.93
C ALA A 949 -22.42 -10.05 -0.12
N GLN A 950 -22.60 -10.63 1.06
CA GLN A 950 -21.50 -11.13 1.89
C GLN A 950 -20.70 -12.25 1.21
N LEU A 951 -21.39 -13.18 0.53
CA LEU A 951 -20.74 -14.22 -0.26
C LEU A 951 -19.95 -13.60 -1.42
N ALA A 952 -20.51 -12.61 -2.11
CA ALA A 952 -19.85 -11.91 -3.19
C ALA A 952 -18.58 -11.17 -2.71
N ILE A 953 -18.64 -10.48 -1.57
CA ILE A 953 -17.49 -9.82 -0.92
C ILE A 953 -16.40 -10.84 -0.59
N SER A 954 -16.77 -11.98 -0.02
CA SER A 954 -15.82 -13.03 0.38
C SER A 954 -15.08 -13.64 -0.82
N ARG A 955 -15.80 -13.85 -1.94
CA ARG A 955 -15.23 -14.31 -3.20
C ARG A 955 -14.34 -13.24 -3.85
N GLY A 956 -14.78 -11.98 -3.83
CA GLY A 956 -14.00 -10.84 -4.32
C GLY A 956 -12.69 -10.65 -3.55
N LYS A 957 -12.72 -10.74 -2.21
CA LYS A 957 -11.53 -10.70 -1.34
C LYS A 957 -10.50 -11.77 -1.72
N SER A 958 -10.98 -13.00 -1.93
CA SER A 958 -10.14 -14.12 -2.35
C SER A 958 -9.52 -13.88 -3.74
N TRP A 959 -10.31 -13.34 -4.67
CA TRP A 959 -9.84 -12.99 -6.01
C TRP A 959 -8.82 -11.85 -5.98
N LEU A 960 -9.05 -10.77 -5.22
CA LEU A 960 -8.11 -9.65 -5.07
C LEU A 960 -6.75 -10.11 -4.56
N ARG A 961 -6.72 -10.97 -3.54
CA ARG A 961 -5.46 -11.55 -3.03
C ARG A 961 -4.73 -12.37 -4.08
N LYS A 962 -5.46 -13.11 -4.93
CA LYS A 962 -4.89 -13.88 -6.04
C LYS A 962 -4.39 -12.98 -7.19
N ALA A 963 -5.07 -11.87 -7.42
CA ALA A 963 -4.70 -10.88 -8.43
C ALA A 963 -3.51 -10.00 -8.01
N GLN A 964 -3.26 -9.87 -6.71
CA GLN A 964 -2.12 -9.14 -6.16
C GLN A 964 -0.82 -9.75 -6.69
N ARG A 965 0.07 -8.89 -7.18
CA ARG A 965 1.40 -9.33 -7.61
C ARG A 965 2.30 -9.55 -6.40
N SER A 966 3.40 -10.29 -6.62
CA SER A 966 4.39 -10.54 -5.57
C SER A 966 5.06 -9.26 -5.05
N ASP A 967 4.97 -8.13 -5.76
CA ASP A 967 5.43 -6.81 -5.30
C ASP A 967 4.58 -6.22 -4.19
N GLY A 968 3.32 -6.65 -4.08
CA GLY A 968 2.26 -5.93 -3.36
C GLY A 968 1.31 -5.14 -4.26
N SER A 969 1.68 -4.81 -5.50
CA SER A 969 0.84 -4.01 -6.39
C SER A 969 -0.23 -4.80 -7.12
N TRP A 970 -1.26 -4.08 -7.58
CA TRP A 970 -2.26 -4.58 -8.51
C TRP A 970 -2.15 -3.84 -9.84
N ARG A 971 -2.48 -4.53 -10.93
CA ARG A 971 -2.49 -3.94 -12.26
C ARG A 971 -3.85 -3.28 -12.54
N GLY A 972 -3.85 -1.98 -12.80
CA GLY A 972 -5.00 -1.27 -13.38
C GLY A 972 -5.17 -1.54 -14.88
N VAL A 973 -6.41 -1.46 -15.33
CA VAL A 973 -6.83 -1.63 -16.73
C VAL A 973 -7.55 -0.39 -17.26
N TRP A 974 -8.17 0.41 -16.39
CA TRP A 974 -8.90 1.63 -16.77
C TRP A 974 -8.15 2.94 -16.47
N GLY A 975 -7.16 2.88 -15.56
CA GLY A 975 -6.23 3.96 -15.25
C GLY A 975 -4.78 3.49 -15.30
N VAL A 976 -3.84 4.42 -15.50
CA VAL A 976 -2.40 4.19 -15.67
C VAL A 976 -1.66 4.15 -14.32
N GLN A 977 -1.03 3.05 -13.92
CA GLN A 977 -1.46 1.67 -14.13
C GLN A 977 -1.48 0.92 -12.78
N PHE A 978 -0.31 0.74 -12.18
CA PHE A 978 -0.17 0.00 -10.93
C PHE A 978 -0.47 0.86 -9.70
N ILE A 979 -0.23 2.18 -9.75
CA ILE A 979 -0.66 3.09 -8.67
C ILE A 979 -2.19 3.07 -8.57
N TYR A 980 -2.87 3.25 -9.71
CA TYR A 980 -4.33 3.17 -9.82
C TYR A 980 -4.89 1.82 -9.36
N GLY A 981 -4.37 0.71 -9.89
CA GLY A 981 -4.80 -0.63 -9.47
C GLY A 981 -4.57 -0.88 -7.97
N THR A 982 -3.50 -0.34 -7.40
CA THR A 982 -3.17 -0.54 -5.98
C THR A 982 -4.09 0.25 -5.05
N LEU A 983 -4.50 1.46 -5.44
CA LEU A 983 -5.58 2.20 -4.77
C LEU A 983 -6.84 1.33 -4.63
N PHE A 984 -7.31 0.76 -5.74
CA PHE A 984 -8.50 -0.10 -5.71
C PHE A 984 -8.28 -1.42 -4.96
N GLY A 985 -7.11 -2.05 -5.11
CA GLY A 985 -6.76 -3.26 -4.36
C GLY A 985 -6.87 -3.05 -2.84
N ILE A 986 -6.35 -1.92 -2.34
CA ILE A 986 -6.49 -1.52 -0.94
C ILE A 986 -7.95 -1.21 -0.59
N LYS A 987 -8.65 -0.39 -1.40
CA LYS A 987 -10.09 -0.06 -1.21
C LYS A 987 -10.93 -1.33 -1.02
N GLY A 988 -10.79 -2.30 -1.93
CA GLY A 988 -11.54 -3.55 -1.91
C GLY A 988 -11.20 -4.44 -0.71
N LEU A 989 -9.93 -4.56 -0.33
CA LEU A 989 -9.56 -5.35 0.86
C LEU A 989 -10.05 -4.71 2.15
N ARG A 990 -9.96 -3.38 2.30
CA ARG A 990 -10.50 -2.63 3.45
C ARG A 990 -12.01 -2.80 3.55
N ALA A 991 -12.74 -2.64 2.44
CA ALA A 991 -14.17 -2.88 2.36
C ALA A 991 -14.58 -4.31 2.78
N ALA A 992 -13.75 -5.31 2.46
CA ALA A 992 -13.97 -6.70 2.88
C ALA A 992 -13.56 -7.00 4.33
N GLY A 993 -13.44 -5.96 5.18
CA GLY A 993 -13.08 -6.07 6.59
C GLY A 993 -11.63 -6.47 6.84
N SER A 994 -10.71 -6.24 5.89
CA SER A 994 -9.28 -6.46 6.14
C SER A 994 -8.71 -5.31 6.97
N ASP A 995 -8.06 -5.65 8.07
CA ASP A 995 -7.43 -4.71 9.01
C ASP A 995 -6.23 -3.95 8.35
N PRO A 996 -5.85 -2.73 8.80
CA PRO A 996 -4.67 -2.01 8.29
C PRO A 996 -3.38 -2.85 8.29
N SER A 997 -3.28 -3.80 9.21
CA SER A 997 -2.18 -4.76 9.34
C SER A 997 -2.13 -5.87 8.31
N ASP A 998 -3.16 -6.01 7.49
CA ASP A 998 -3.25 -7.12 6.55
C ASP A 998 -1.95 -7.20 5.71
N PRO A 999 -1.27 -8.36 5.66
CA PRO A 999 0.00 -8.48 4.96
C PRO A 999 -0.06 -8.02 3.50
N SER A 1000 -1.19 -8.24 2.83
CA SER A 1000 -1.42 -7.76 1.46
C SER A 1000 -1.48 -6.23 1.41
N ILE A 1001 -2.15 -5.58 2.35
CA ILE A 1001 -2.25 -4.12 2.44
C ILE A 1001 -0.89 -3.50 2.82
N ARG A 1002 -0.18 -4.08 3.77
CA ARG A 1002 1.15 -3.60 4.20
C ARG A 1002 2.18 -3.71 3.08
N LEU A 1003 2.17 -4.82 2.34
CA LEU A 1003 3.04 -5.00 1.18
C LEU A 1003 2.71 -3.96 0.08
N ALA A 1004 1.43 -3.68 -0.15
CA ALA A 1004 0.99 -2.66 -1.11
C ALA A 1004 1.37 -1.24 -0.70
N CYS A 1005 1.21 -0.88 0.57
CA CYS A 1005 1.60 0.44 1.07
C CYS A 1005 3.11 0.62 1.00
N ARG A 1006 3.88 -0.42 1.34
CA ARG A 1006 5.32 -0.38 1.13
C ARG A 1006 5.69 -0.20 -0.33
N TRP A 1007 5.02 -0.90 -1.24
CA TRP A 1007 5.26 -0.75 -2.67
C TRP A 1007 5.08 0.71 -3.14
N LEU A 1008 4.08 1.41 -2.61
CA LEU A 1008 3.88 2.85 -2.84
C LEU A 1008 4.99 3.67 -2.19
N LEU A 1009 5.29 3.47 -0.90
CA LEU A 1009 6.33 4.21 -0.17
C LEU A 1009 7.71 4.10 -0.85
N ASP A 1010 8.09 2.91 -1.32
CA ASP A 1010 9.35 2.64 -2.04
C ASP A 1010 9.44 3.37 -3.39
N ARG A 1011 8.33 3.94 -3.88
CA ARG A 1011 8.19 4.63 -5.19
C ARG A 1011 7.83 6.10 -5.06
N GLN A 1012 7.79 6.64 -3.85
CA GLN A 1012 7.66 8.08 -3.65
C GLN A 1012 8.92 8.77 -4.18
N GLN A 1013 8.74 9.80 -5.00
CA GLN A 1013 9.84 10.57 -5.56
C GLN A 1013 10.39 11.59 -4.55
N ALA A 1014 11.52 12.22 -4.89
CA ALA A 1014 12.22 13.14 -3.98
C ALA A 1014 11.43 14.41 -3.67
N ASP A 1015 10.56 14.85 -4.59
CA ASP A 1015 9.62 15.96 -4.44
C ASP A 1015 8.40 15.62 -3.56
N GLY A 1016 8.29 14.36 -3.12
CA GLY A 1016 7.17 13.86 -2.33
C GLY A 1016 6.01 13.29 -3.14
N GLY A 1017 5.98 13.45 -4.45
CA GLY A 1017 4.90 12.94 -5.29
C GLY A 1017 5.14 11.50 -5.78
N TRP A 1018 4.22 11.05 -6.63
CA TRP A 1018 4.29 9.77 -7.35
C TRP A 1018 4.03 9.97 -8.83
N GLY A 1019 4.76 9.21 -9.65
CA GLY A 1019 4.61 9.24 -11.11
C GLY A 1019 4.85 7.87 -11.73
N GLU A 1020 3.95 7.43 -12.60
CA GLU A 1020 4.05 6.23 -13.42
C GLU A 1020 3.76 6.57 -14.89
N HIS A 1021 4.66 6.16 -15.78
CA HIS A 1021 4.60 6.47 -17.19
C HIS A 1021 3.71 5.49 -17.97
N HIS A 1022 2.86 6.01 -18.84
CA HIS A 1022 1.87 5.25 -19.62
C HIS A 1022 2.46 4.12 -20.48
N SER A 1023 3.76 4.18 -20.83
CA SER A 1023 4.44 3.07 -21.53
C SER A 1023 4.38 1.74 -20.78
N GLY A 1024 4.15 1.76 -19.45
CA GLY A 1024 3.91 0.57 -18.65
C GLY A 1024 2.69 -0.23 -19.13
N CYS A 1025 1.67 0.44 -19.67
CA CYS A 1025 0.48 -0.19 -20.23
C CYS A 1025 0.84 -1.13 -21.40
N VAL A 1026 1.72 -0.68 -22.29
CA VAL A 1026 2.22 -1.44 -23.44
C VAL A 1026 3.20 -2.54 -23.00
N LYS A 1027 4.14 -2.22 -22.11
CA LYS A 1027 5.19 -3.15 -21.63
C LYS A 1027 4.67 -4.22 -20.66
N GLY A 1028 3.56 -3.96 -19.97
CA GLY A 1028 2.96 -4.85 -18.98
C GLY A 1028 3.67 -4.90 -17.61
N CYS A 1029 4.50 -3.90 -17.31
CA CYS A 1029 5.20 -3.75 -16.04
C CYS A 1029 5.22 -2.29 -15.60
N TYR A 1030 5.51 -2.04 -14.33
CA TYR A 1030 5.62 -0.68 -13.78
C TYR A 1030 6.81 0.04 -14.44
N VAL A 1031 6.56 1.24 -14.93
CA VAL A 1031 7.59 2.13 -15.47
C VAL A 1031 7.47 3.45 -14.71
N ALA A 1032 8.49 3.78 -13.92
CA ALA A 1032 8.54 5.06 -13.22
C ALA A 1032 8.47 6.21 -14.24
N HIS A 1033 7.71 7.25 -13.90
CA HIS A 1033 7.76 8.52 -14.62
C HIS A 1033 8.93 9.36 -14.09
N ASP A 1034 9.52 10.19 -14.93
CA ASP A 1034 10.66 11.04 -14.54
C ASP A 1034 10.24 12.18 -13.57
N GLU A 1035 8.97 12.57 -13.66
CA GLU A 1035 8.32 13.59 -12.81
C GLU A 1035 7.11 13.01 -12.06
N SER A 1036 6.81 13.56 -10.87
CA SER A 1036 5.56 13.25 -10.16
C SER A 1036 4.32 13.82 -10.86
N GLN A 1037 3.21 13.10 -10.76
CA GLN A 1037 1.92 13.46 -11.34
C GLN A 1037 0.90 13.70 -10.23
N VAL A 1038 0.15 14.80 -10.28
CA VAL A 1038 -0.85 15.24 -9.30
C VAL A 1038 -1.91 14.16 -9.06
N ILE A 1039 -2.52 13.64 -10.12
CA ILE A 1039 -3.59 12.64 -10.02
C ILE A 1039 -3.04 11.32 -9.44
N GLN A 1040 -1.87 10.86 -9.89
CA GLN A 1040 -1.27 9.62 -9.35
C GLN A 1040 -0.79 9.80 -7.90
N THR A 1041 -0.32 11.00 -7.54
CA THR A 1041 0.01 11.37 -6.16
C THR A 1041 -1.24 11.32 -5.29
N ALA A 1042 -2.36 11.87 -5.76
CA ALA A 1042 -3.64 11.77 -5.08
C ALA A 1042 -4.09 10.31 -4.90
N TRP A 1043 -3.96 9.46 -5.94
CA TRP A 1043 -4.28 8.03 -5.83
C TRP A 1043 -3.42 7.32 -4.78
N ALA A 1044 -2.10 7.57 -4.77
CA ALA A 1044 -1.19 7.00 -3.78
C ALA A 1044 -1.55 7.47 -2.37
N LEU A 1045 -1.84 8.76 -2.18
CA LEU A 1045 -2.25 9.33 -0.90
C LEU A 1045 -3.57 8.74 -0.40
N ILE A 1046 -4.61 8.69 -1.23
CA ILE A 1046 -5.90 8.08 -0.88
C ILE A 1046 -5.69 6.62 -0.46
N ALA A 1047 -4.86 5.87 -1.20
CA ALA A 1047 -4.54 4.49 -0.88
C ALA A 1047 -3.86 4.36 0.50
N LEU A 1048 -2.83 5.15 0.78
CA LEU A 1048 -2.11 5.14 2.06
C LEU A 1048 -3.00 5.59 3.23
N LEU A 1049 -3.82 6.63 3.03
CA LEU A 1049 -4.72 7.17 4.03
C LEU A 1049 -5.83 6.15 4.39
N LYS A 1050 -6.52 5.58 3.39
CA LYS A 1050 -7.56 4.56 3.62
C LYS A 1050 -6.98 3.22 4.11
N ALA A 1051 -5.70 2.94 3.83
CA ALA A 1051 -5.00 1.79 4.39
C ALA A 1051 -4.64 1.94 5.88
N GLY A 1052 -4.73 3.15 6.45
CA GLY A 1052 -4.26 3.42 7.82
C GLY A 1052 -2.73 3.46 7.93
N GLU A 1053 -2.01 3.84 6.86
CA GLU A 1053 -0.54 3.93 6.86
C GLU A 1053 -0.04 4.92 7.93
N SER A 1054 0.94 4.54 8.75
CA SER A 1054 1.44 5.38 9.86
C SER A 1054 2.68 6.20 9.49
N ASN A 1055 3.26 6.04 8.29
CA ASN A 1055 4.34 6.89 7.79
C ASN A 1055 3.87 8.30 7.40
N TRP A 1056 3.62 9.13 8.42
CA TRP A 1056 3.20 10.51 8.26
C TRP A 1056 4.21 11.38 7.52
N SER A 1057 5.52 11.11 7.64
CA SER A 1057 6.53 11.85 6.88
C SER A 1057 6.31 11.73 5.37
N ALA A 1058 6.08 10.50 4.88
CA ALA A 1058 5.77 10.27 3.47
C ALA A 1058 4.43 10.88 3.06
N ILE A 1059 3.38 10.71 3.87
CA ILE A 1059 2.05 11.29 3.60
C ILE A 1059 2.13 12.81 3.51
N THR A 1060 2.76 13.47 4.48
CA THR A 1060 2.92 14.93 4.53
C THR A 1060 3.75 15.44 3.34
N ARG A 1061 4.79 14.74 2.90
CA ARG A 1061 5.52 15.13 1.66
C ARG A 1061 4.63 15.07 0.42
N GLY A 1062 3.78 14.05 0.29
CA GLY A 1062 2.84 13.96 -0.83
C GLY A 1062 1.76 15.03 -0.80
N ILE A 1063 1.25 15.37 0.40
CA ILE A 1063 0.32 16.48 0.56
C ILE A 1063 0.99 17.82 0.21
N LYS A 1064 2.25 18.01 0.63
CA LYS A 1064 3.03 19.19 0.24
C LYS A 1064 3.15 19.30 -1.27
N PHE A 1065 3.44 18.20 -1.96
CA PHE A 1065 3.47 18.17 -3.42
C PHE A 1065 2.14 18.64 -4.03
N LEU A 1066 0.99 18.18 -3.52
CA LEU A 1066 -0.32 18.65 -4.01
C LEU A 1066 -0.52 20.15 -3.75
N VAL A 1067 -0.16 20.64 -2.56
CA VAL A 1067 -0.27 22.06 -2.19
C VAL A 1067 0.62 22.94 -3.07
N ASP A 1068 1.88 22.56 -3.27
CA ASP A 1068 2.86 23.32 -4.04
C ASP A 1068 2.52 23.39 -5.54
N ASN A 1069 1.76 22.41 -6.05
CA ASN A 1069 1.35 22.33 -7.45
C ASN A 1069 -0.08 22.84 -7.70
N GLN A 1070 -0.79 23.30 -6.67
CA GLN A 1070 -2.12 23.89 -6.82
C GLN A 1070 -2.00 25.33 -7.35
N LEU A 1071 -2.85 25.69 -8.30
CA LEU A 1071 -2.98 27.04 -8.81
C LEU A 1071 -3.79 27.93 -7.86
N ASP A 1072 -3.67 29.24 -8.03
CA ASP A 1072 -4.36 30.24 -7.20
C ASP A 1072 -5.90 30.13 -7.27
N ASP A 1073 -6.42 29.64 -8.40
CA ASP A 1073 -7.86 29.40 -8.62
C ASP A 1073 -8.37 28.07 -8.02
N GLY A 1074 -7.51 27.34 -7.31
CA GLY A 1074 -7.83 26.06 -6.68
C GLY A 1074 -7.71 24.84 -7.58
N THR A 1075 -7.42 25.01 -8.87
CA THR A 1075 -7.21 23.91 -9.81
C THR A 1075 -5.78 23.38 -9.81
N TRP A 1076 -5.53 22.32 -10.58
CA TRP A 1076 -4.19 21.83 -10.91
C TRP A 1076 -3.99 21.83 -12.43
N ASN A 1077 -2.74 22.02 -12.86
CA ASN A 1077 -2.39 21.97 -14.28
C ASN A 1077 -2.69 20.60 -14.91
N ARG A 1078 -2.96 20.61 -16.22
CA ARG A 1078 -2.97 19.39 -17.03
C ARG A 1078 -1.57 18.78 -17.05
N GLN A 1079 -1.49 17.47 -16.88
CA GLN A 1079 -0.28 16.67 -17.03
C GLN A 1079 -0.58 15.46 -17.95
N ASP A 1080 0.19 14.38 -17.85
CA ASP A 1080 0.04 13.20 -18.70
C ASP A 1080 -1.37 12.59 -18.65
N MET A 1081 -1.77 11.95 -19.76
CA MET A 1081 -3.03 11.20 -19.83
C MET A 1081 -2.99 9.96 -18.94
N LEU A 1082 -3.97 9.83 -18.04
CA LEU A 1082 -3.99 8.77 -17.03
C LEU A 1082 -5.15 7.79 -17.13
N GLY A 1083 -6.08 8.02 -18.05
CA GLY A 1083 -7.05 7.03 -18.50
C GLY A 1083 -6.42 6.08 -19.50
N VAL A 1084 -6.82 4.80 -19.48
CA VAL A 1084 -6.39 3.84 -20.50
C VAL A 1084 -7.46 2.80 -20.77
N PHE A 1085 -7.60 2.39 -22.03
CA PHE A 1085 -8.33 1.19 -22.40
C PHE A 1085 -7.60 0.43 -23.51
N PHE A 1086 -7.84 -0.88 -23.55
CA PHE A 1086 -7.22 -1.80 -24.52
C PHE A 1086 -5.69 -1.66 -24.71
N ARG A 1087 -4.96 -1.32 -23.64
CA ARG A 1087 -3.49 -1.15 -23.56
C ARG A 1087 -2.90 0.08 -24.26
N THR A 1088 -3.50 0.54 -25.35
CA THR A 1088 -2.90 1.54 -26.26
C THR A 1088 -3.71 2.82 -26.42
N ALA A 1089 -4.98 2.82 -26.03
CA ALA A 1089 -5.82 4.01 -26.11
C ALA A 1089 -5.79 4.76 -24.78
N LEU A 1090 -5.03 5.85 -24.72
CA LEU A 1090 -5.01 6.75 -23.57
C LEU A 1090 -6.17 7.73 -23.63
N LEU A 1091 -6.73 8.06 -22.47
CA LEU A 1091 -7.75 9.09 -22.32
C LEU A 1091 -7.30 10.13 -21.29
N ASP A 1092 -7.70 11.37 -21.49
CA ASP A 1092 -7.64 12.40 -20.44
C ASP A 1092 -9.02 12.52 -19.78
N TYR A 1093 -9.07 12.26 -18.47
CA TYR A 1093 -10.24 12.50 -17.64
C TYR A 1093 -10.08 13.89 -17.00
N GLU A 1094 -10.65 14.93 -17.61
CA GLU A 1094 -10.32 16.31 -17.22
C GLU A 1094 -10.65 16.67 -15.76
N LEU A 1095 -11.65 16.01 -15.15
CA LEU A 1095 -12.02 16.26 -13.75
C LEU A 1095 -11.21 15.47 -12.72
N TYR A 1096 -10.39 14.48 -13.12
CA TYR A 1096 -9.58 13.71 -12.16
C TYR A 1096 -8.66 14.61 -11.34
N ARG A 1097 -8.11 15.65 -11.96
CA ARG A 1097 -7.25 16.65 -11.30
C ARG A 1097 -7.98 17.59 -10.35
N GLN A 1098 -9.30 17.49 -10.22
CA GLN A 1098 -10.09 18.28 -9.28
C GLN A 1098 -10.49 17.44 -8.07
N TYR A 1099 -11.29 16.39 -8.27
CA TYR A 1099 -11.85 15.65 -7.14
C TYR A 1099 -10.86 14.67 -6.49
N PHE A 1100 -9.88 14.09 -7.20
CA PHE A 1100 -8.91 13.20 -6.54
C PHE A 1100 -7.97 13.97 -5.59
N PRO A 1101 -7.35 15.10 -5.99
CA PRO A 1101 -6.55 15.92 -5.06
C PRO A 1101 -7.38 16.42 -3.88
N LEU A 1102 -8.62 16.88 -4.11
CA LEU A 1102 -9.53 17.27 -3.03
C LEU A 1102 -9.79 16.12 -2.06
N HIS A 1103 -10.09 14.92 -2.56
CA HIS A 1103 -10.33 13.74 -1.73
C HIS A 1103 -9.08 13.33 -0.94
N ALA A 1104 -7.88 13.44 -1.53
CA ALA A 1104 -6.63 13.18 -0.81
C ALA A 1104 -6.40 14.21 0.32
N LEU A 1105 -6.65 15.49 0.05
CA LEU A 1105 -6.54 16.58 1.03
C LEU A 1105 -7.56 16.44 2.17
N SER A 1106 -8.81 16.10 1.86
CA SER A 1106 -9.87 15.92 2.86
C SER A 1106 -9.58 14.74 3.79
N LEU A 1107 -9.23 13.57 3.24
CA LEU A 1107 -8.82 12.40 4.03
C LEU A 1107 -7.61 12.69 4.93
N TYR A 1108 -6.65 13.46 4.41
CA TYR A 1108 -5.49 13.86 5.20
C TYR A 1108 -5.89 14.76 6.36
N GLU A 1109 -6.69 15.80 6.12
CA GLU A 1109 -7.11 16.74 7.16
C GLU A 1109 -7.97 16.06 8.22
N GLN A 1110 -8.91 15.20 7.83
CA GLN A 1110 -9.70 14.40 8.77
C GLN A 1110 -8.80 13.57 9.68
N ARG A 1111 -7.92 12.77 9.08
CA ARG A 1111 -7.05 11.88 9.84
C ARG A 1111 -6.06 12.66 10.70
N ARG A 1112 -5.59 13.83 10.24
CA ARG A 1112 -4.72 14.73 11.00
C ARG A 1112 -5.45 15.32 12.21
N ILE A 1113 -6.72 15.68 12.08
CA ILE A 1113 -7.56 16.16 13.18
C ILE A 1113 -7.78 15.03 14.20
N THR A 1114 -8.15 13.82 13.76
CA THR A 1114 -8.29 12.65 14.65
C THR A 1114 -7.00 12.40 15.42
N ARG A 1115 -5.85 12.44 14.73
CA ARG A 1115 -4.53 12.29 15.33
C ARG A 1115 -4.22 13.36 16.38
N ARG A 1116 -4.58 14.63 16.10
CA ARG A 1116 -4.40 15.74 17.05
C ARG A 1116 -5.31 15.59 18.27
N ASN A 1117 -6.56 15.18 18.09
CA ASN A 1117 -7.50 15.04 19.21
C ASN A 1117 -7.00 14.02 20.24
N ILE A 1118 -6.42 12.90 19.77
CA ILE A 1118 -5.73 11.92 20.63
C ILE A 1118 -4.59 12.58 21.43
N HIS A 1119 -3.87 13.53 20.82
CA HIS A 1119 -2.79 14.26 21.49
C HIS A 1119 -3.29 15.27 22.53
N THR A 1120 -4.31 16.09 22.21
CA THR A 1120 -4.86 17.09 23.15
C THR A 1120 -5.61 16.48 24.33
N MET A 1121 -6.23 15.29 24.18
CA MET A 1121 -6.80 14.57 25.34
C MET A 1121 -5.69 14.12 26.30
N SER A 1122 -4.50 13.81 25.79
CA SER A 1122 -3.32 13.47 26.61
C SER A 1122 -2.70 14.70 27.31
N GLU A 1123 -2.70 15.88 26.67
CA GLU A 1123 -2.22 17.13 27.29
C GLU A 1123 -3.19 17.67 28.37
N GLY A 1124 -4.51 17.58 28.16
CA GLY A 1124 -5.50 18.04 29.13
C GLY A 1124 -5.55 17.25 30.45
N LEU A 1125 -5.07 16.00 30.46
CA LEU A 1125 -4.90 15.19 31.66
C LEU A 1125 -3.56 15.46 32.38
N SER A 1126 -2.56 15.99 31.67
CA SER A 1126 -1.26 16.36 32.25
C SER A 1126 -1.27 17.77 32.88
N GLU A 1127 -2.06 18.72 32.38
CA GLU A 1127 -2.25 20.03 33.05
C GLU A 1127 -3.00 19.93 34.39
N VAL A 1128 -3.83 18.89 34.59
CA VAL A 1128 -4.49 18.64 35.89
C VAL A 1128 -3.55 18.00 36.91
N THR A 1129 -2.44 17.40 36.46
CA THR A 1129 -1.42 16.78 37.34
C THR A 1129 -0.17 17.65 37.55
N GLU A 1130 0.06 18.70 36.74
CA GLU A 1130 1.17 19.66 36.96
C GLU A 1130 0.88 20.77 37.99
N VAL A 1131 -0.37 20.93 38.45
CA VAL A 1131 -0.69 21.90 39.52
C VAL A 1131 -0.33 21.40 40.94
N GLU A 1132 0.09 20.13 41.10
CA GLU A 1132 0.51 19.56 42.41
C GLU A 1132 2.03 19.30 42.55
N ALA A 1133 2.89 19.94 41.74
CA ALA A 1133 4.35 19.80 41.86
C ALA A 1133 5.12 21.10 42.20
N THR A 1134 4.45 22.15 42.67
CA THR A 1134 5.13 23.36 43.18
C THR A 1134 4.35 24.05 44.30
N ILE A 1135 4.64 23.69 45.56
CA ILE A 1135 4.36 24.55 46.72
C ILE A 1135 5.60 24.60 47.63
N PRO A 1136 6.21 25.77 47.86
CA PRO A 1136 7.12 25.99 48.97
C PRO A 1136 6.35 26.26 50.27
N ASN A 1137 6.90 25.71 51.34
CA ASN A 1137 6.42 25.70 52.71
C ASN A 1137 6.30 27.12 53.30
N THR A 1138 5.08 27.65 53.58
CA THR A 1138 4.86 28.68 54.63
C THR A 1138 3.38 28.85 55.04
N SER A 1139 3.12 28.66 56.34
CA SER A 1139 2.18 29.30 57.27
C SER A 1139 0.72 29.66 56.88
N LYS A 1140 -0.21 29.02 57.61
CA LYS A 1140 -1.52 29.48 58.15
C LYS A 1140 -2.00 30.91 57.84
N ARG A 1141 -3.18 31.04 57.21
CA ARG A 1141 -4.34 31.81 57.73
C ARG A 1141 -5.61 31.52 56.94
N ALA A 1142 -6.73 31.41 57.67
CA ALA A 1142 -8.08 31.21 57.16
C ALA A 1142 -8.63 32.46 56.45
N ILE A 1143 -9.55 32.26 55.49
CA ILE A 1143 -10.79 33.01 55.19
C ILE A 1143 -11.56 32.19 54.14
N GLY A 1144 -12.86 31.97 54.34
CA GLY A 1144 -13.73 31.22 53.42
C GLY A 1144 -14.53 32.11 52.46
N ALA A 1145 -15.14 31.49 51.45
CA ALA A 1145 -16.48 31.80 50.93
C ALA A 1145 -16.85 30.89 49.73
N SER A 1146 -17.90 30.09 49.92
CA SER A 1146 -19.07 29.89 49.04
C SER A 1146 -18.93 30.07 47.52
N VAL A 1147 -19.19 28.99 46.75
CA VAL A 1147 -20.25 28.98 45.72
C VAL A 1147 -20.91 27.59 45.68
N ALA A 1148 -22.23 27.58 45.87
CA ALA A 1148 -23.12 26.42 45.80
C ALA A 1148 -23.63 26.20 44.36
N ALA A 1149 -23.86 24.94 43.99
CA ALA A 1149 -24.71 24.57 42.86
C ALA A 1149 -25.65 23.44 43.30
N THR A 1150 -26.95 23.77 43.33
CA THR A 1150 -28.07 22.89 43.67
C THR A 1150 -28.60 22.20 42.40
N PRO A 1151 -29.07 20.94 42.46
CA PRO A 1151 -29.62 20.20 41.32
C PRO A 1151 -31.15 20.33 41.24
N VAL A 1152 -31.73 20.26 40.03
CA VAL A 1152 -33.19 20.01 39.85
C VAL A 1152 -33.43 19.05 38.68
N PHE A 1153 -34.31 18.08 38.96
CA PHE A 1153 -34.72 16.90 38.21
C PHE A 1153 -35.97 17.11 37.31
N ALA A 1154 -36.18 16.10 36.45
CA ALA A 1154 -37.45 15.58 35.90
C ALA A 1154 -38.02 16.27 34.62
N ARG A 1155 -38.59 15.57 33.64
CA ARG A 1155 -39.48 14.39 33.67
C ARG A 1155 -39.40 13.55 32.37
N GLY A 1156 -39.65 12.25 32.48
CA GLY A 1156 -40.04 11.37 31.36
C GLY A 1156 -41.57 11.40 31.11
N PRO A 1157 -42.06 10.49 30.24
CA PRO A 1157 -43.22 9.69 30.65
C PRO A 1157 -43.11 8.19 30.26
N GLU A 1158 -43.77 7.36 31.07
CA GLU A 1158 -43.98 5.91 30.90
C GLU A 1158 -45.21 5.58 30.02
N ASN A 1159 -45.07 4.47 29.28
CA ASN A 1159 -45.99 3.35 29.02
C ASN A 1159 -47.50 3.56 28.83
N LEU A 1160 -48.03 2.92 27.79
CA LEU A 1160 -49.23 2.07 27.82
C LEU A 1160 -49.21 1.08 26.63
N GLU A 1161 -49.33 -0.21 26.98
CA GLU A 1161 -49.58 -1.45 26.18
C GLU A 1161 -48.55 -1.97 25.17
#